data_AF-A0A9E4EMI1-F1
#
_entry.id   AF-A0A9E4EMI1-F1
#
_cell.length_a   1.000
_cell.length_b   1.000
_cell.length_c   1.000
_cell.angle_alpha   90.00
_cell.angle_beta   90.00
_cell.angle_gamma   90.00
#
_symmetry.space_group_name_H-M   'P 1'
#
loop_
_entity.id
_entity.type
_entity.pdbx_description
1 polymer ?
#
loop_
_entity_poly.entity_id
_entity_poly.type
_entity_poly.pdbx_seq_one_letter_code
_entity_poly.pdbx_strand_id
1 'polypeptide(L)'
;MRKKIVVINAYYDAMSVVPAQAPGAEMACGIVGLMRLAEYFQAHRPKYTVLFLASSAHHLGFRGICDFLNRHSRKEEHFAALMTEPIDIDLFIGLDLSSQTDEMGVATQTAGFGVNTAVNYFSTRFFATFSKSFVRYATAIAEGMGVPSKDVMVDGINPKGGMTWDMYIPGENVKSDSEVVLYAGTPALSLTTINDARFRVDTPLDQAEYINYTNLTKQIRVLAGMLDLSFNDAKFLPDYKLDPDDRMRGLKGFVRTFPRRSITPDKSRPDAIAAMRMGLEKSVKGVRRIYYDLADENGEYYIPGVAERRVHVRAYYIDPHSGEITYAPNQGRQGKIYSGHFNMNWWITKQTVILFPCVATDFYGTVDPRYLNTLSNISVYGVGNTAPQEYGYDIGFGPDEPVGVVYTSPGEKVKIAMRAGAIGVRYLLLNSKSADTEWDARGEGFQTLSSGSLIRTPYQAARDMWMLNESRMRKLRQYSIENQRLEVLHAQAKQHLDEAETAMHEKQWDAFIKHTRAGMGIESRAYPDVKTTQNDVIRGVIFFMLLVIPCAFFLERLLFTFSDIRMQIGGIGAVFVVIWIFLSQVHPAFDLSNPFVILLAFVILALAIFVISILSGRFNENIRRLRSAEVLLHETDVGRVSASVAAFQLGIANMKKRKLRTWLTFATLVLLTFTVLSFTSIKSALEFHQLQRDTEGPYPGILIRSKFWGPLEDTAYDYARINFKDRGTVTPRSWYVATREDKKSKAVVRYKNKNSRVQGILGAAPEEAQVTHIDTLLRAGRWFQPGESACILPDQMAETLGITEQDVGKAYIRLFGKQLTVTGLISSEKMRLFVDLDEEPLTPADFQVTEDEFITVMSQTETRERQGLERPEVETMPFEHLDPDDILIVPYALLRDVGSPLQSVAVRFHEEVDVEAEIKSFLSRLSVVLFAGIPTADGGIRVAVYSSLGNTSLQGMANLFIPILVAALIVLNTMMGSVYERFREIGIYSSVGLAPVHIAFLFIAEACVYAVLGTVGGYLLGQSVVKVLLWQDALQGLTVNYSALSTVTSSMLVMLVVLLSSIYPARQASMMAVPDVTRRWKFPDPQGDRWHFEFPFTVGGKDVFGLSVFLVDYFQAHAGESLGTFYTDGAQLGSVKTATGQGHTIDTTIWLAPFDLGVSQQVHFEALPTGEHNIFAMTLTINRISGDASSWRRVNKNFMNALRKQFLIWRTIAPEDKAQYTEKGQMMLAGATI
;
A
#
# COMPACT_ATOMS: atom_id res chain seq x y z
N MET A 1 60.74 -8.91 12.76
CA MET A 1 59.64 -8.22 13.48
C MET A 1 58.77 -9.27 14.14
N ARG A 2 58.17 -8.99 15.31
CA ARG A 2 57.28 -9.96 15.99
C ARG A 2 56.04 -10.20 15.12
N LYS A 3 55.60 -11.47 15.01
CA LYS A 3 54.71 -11.98 13.96
C LYS A 3 53.25 -11.47 13.96
N LYS A 4 52.75 -10.84 15.03
CA LYS A 4 51.35 -10.37 15.12
C LYS A 4 51.27 -8.84 15.32
N ILE A 5 50.40 -8.16 14.58
CA ILE A 5 50.22 -6.69 14.56
C ILE A 5 48.83 -6.30 15.09
N VAL A 6 48.81 -5.43 16.10
CA VAL A 6 47.60 -4.79 16.64
C VAL A 6 47.61 -3.31 16.28
N VAL A 7 46.51 -2.79 15.74
CA VAL A 7 46.34 -1.36 15.47
C VAL A 7 45.42 -0.76 16.53
N ILE A 8 45.85 0.35 17.14
CA ILE A 8 45.00 1.19 17.98
C ILE A 8 44.74 2.48 17.23
N ASN A 9 43.47 2.83 17.06
CA ASN A 9 43.04 3.98 16.29
C ASN A 9 42.21 4.95 17.12
N ALA A 10 42.38 6.24 16.86
CA ALA A 10 41.45 7.29 17.25
C ALA A 10 41.38 8.34 16.13
N TYR A 11 40.23 8.99 15.97
CA TYR A 11 40.11 10.12 15.07
C TYR A 11 40.57 11.42 15.76
N TYR A 12 41.02 12.40 14.98
CA TYR A 12 41.45 13.70 15.50
C TYR A 12 40.73 14.90 14.86
N ASP A 13 39.90 14.69 13.83
CA ASP A 13 39.05 15.74 13.27
C ASP A 13 37.88 16.05 14.21
N ALA A 14 37.31 17.26 14.06
CA ALA A 14 36.17 17.73 14.80
C ALA A 14 35.10 18.26 13.86
N MET A 15 33.83 18.22 14.28
CA MET A 15 32.69 18.69 13.52
C MET A 15 31.79 19.59 14.38
N SER A 16 31.17 20.56 13.73
CA SER A 16 30.18 21.45 14.32
C SER A 16 29.13 21.81 13.28
N VAL A 17 27.91 22.12 13.71
CA VAL A 17 26.90 22.76 12.85
C VAL A 17 27.39 24.07 12.24
N VAL A 18 28.40 24.70 12.83
CA VAL A 18 29.15 25.82 12.26
C VAL A 18 30.60 25.36 12.04
N PRO A 19 30.97 24.83 10.86
CA PRO A 19 32.29 24.24 10.64
C PRO A 19 33.48 25.16 10.94
N ALA A 20 33.31 26.48 10.76
CA ALA A 20 34.33 27.47 11.12
C ALA A 20 34.58 27.59 12.63
N GLN A 21 33.65 27.08 13.46
CA GLN A 21 33.71 27.03 14.92
C GLN A 21 33.48 25.60 15.41
N ALA A 22 34.50 24.77 15.22
CA ALA A 22 34.54 23.37 15.66
C ALA A 22 35.67 23.16 16.70
N PRO A 23 35.52 23.66 17.95
CA PRO A 23 36.54 23.49 19.00
C PRO A 23 36.82 22.03 19.33
N GLY A 24 35.80 21.17 19.33
CA GLY A 24 35.96 19.71 19.32
C GLY A 24 36.54 19.08 20.58
N ALA A 25 36.32 19.66 21.77
CA ALA A 25 36.96 19.20 23.00
C ALA A 25 36.55 17.76 23.41
N GLU A 26 35.26 17.43 23.37
CA GLU A 26 34.76 16.08 23.66
C GLU A 26 35.26 15.11 22.58
N MET A 27 35.19 15.50 21.30
CA MET A 27 35.69 14.71 20.17
C MET A 27 37.20 14.40 20.29
N ALA A 28 37.98 15.30 20.88
CA ALA A 28 39.42 15.13 21.07
C ALA A 28 39.79 14.10 22.18
N CYS A 29 38.84 13.63 22.99
CA CYS A 29 39.12 12.71 24.10
C CYS A 29 39.77 11.40 23.62
N GLY A 30 39.32 10.87 22.47
CA GLY A 30 39.88 9.66 21.87
C GLY A 30 41.36 9.80 21.49
N ILE A 31 41.72 10.88 20.78
CA ILE A 31 43.11 11.13 20.35
C ILE A 31 44.03 11.42 21.54
N VAL A 32 43.54 12.11 22.58
CA VAL A 32 44.29 12.29 23.83
C VAL A 32 44.57 10.93 24.48
N GLY A 33 43.60 10.02 24.50
CA GLY A 33 43.80 8.65 24.96
C GLY A 33 44.85 7.91 24.15
N LEU A 34 44.80 8.01 22.81
CA LEU A 34 45.76 7.39 21.91
C LEU A 34 47.20 7.87 22.18
N MET A 35 47.40 9.19 22.32
CA MET A 35 48.72 9.77 22.61
C MET A 35 49.28 9.30 23.95
N ARG A 36 48.44 9.24 24.99
CA ARG A 36 48.86 8.74 26.31
C ARG A 36 49.20 7.25 26.29
N LEU A 37 48.48 6.45 25.51
CA LEU A 37 48.83 5.04 25.30
C LEU A 37 50.17 4.90 24.56
N ALA A 38 50.43 5.74 23.55
CA ALA A 38 51.71 5.74 22.84
C ALA A 38 52.89 6.08 23.77
N GLU A 39 52.76 7.12 24.61
CA GLU A 39 53.74 7.46 25.65
C GLU A 39 53.97 6.27 26.62
N TYR A 40 52.88 5.64 27.07
CA TYR A 40 52.96 4.51 28.00
C TYR A 40 53.69 3.30 27.39
N PHE A 41 53.33 2.88 26.17
CA PHE A 41 53.92 1.72 25.50
C PHE A 41 55.32 1.99 24.93
N GLN A 42 55.71 3.26 24.75
CA GLN A 42 57.10 3.62 24.48
C GLN A 42 58.00 3.23 25.67
N ALA A 43 57.54 3.49 26.89
CA ALA A 43 58.23 3.12 28.13
C ALA A 43 58.06 1.64 28.50
N HIS A 44 56.90 1.04 28.20
CA HIS A 44 56.53 -0.34 28.53
C HIS A 44 56.25 -1.14 27.25
N ARG A 45 57.30 -1.57 26.54
CA ARG A 45 57.11 -2.22 25.23
C ARG A 45 56.35 -3.55 25.36
N PRO A 46 55.17 -3.70 24.71
CA PRO A 46 54.35 -4.91 24.83
C PRO A 46 54.94 -6.08 24.05
N LYS A 47 54.42 -7.32 24.21
CA LYS A 47 54.86 -8.49 23.42
C LYS A 47 54.42 -8.44 21.96
N TYR A 48 53.22 -7.94 21.63
CA TYR A 48 52.80 -7.79 20.23
C TYR A 48 53.36 -6.50 19.60
N THR A 49 53.38 -6.43 18.27
CA THR A 49 53.68 -5.18 17.56
C THR A 49 52.43 -4.30 17.62
N VAL A 50 52.53 -3.10 18.19
CA VAL A 50 51.42 -2.16 18.29
C VAL A 50 51.67 -0.97 17.37
N LEU A 51 50.70 -0.69 16.50
CA LEU A 51 50.69 0.47 15.60
C LEU A 51 49.62 1.45 16.06
N PHE A 52 49.99 2.71 16.23
CA PHE A 52 49.05 3.78 16.60
C PHE A 52 48.64 4.54 15.35
N LEU A 53 47.34 4.66 15.10
CA LEU A 53 46.76 5.30 13.92
C LEU A 53 45.86 6.47 14.33
N ALA A 54 46.26 7.70 14.00
CA ALA A 54 45.39 8.86 14.08
C ALA A 54 44.69 9.07 12.72
N SER A 55 43.39 8.82 12.63
CA SER A 55 42.60 9.02 11.41
C SER A 55 42.03 10.43 11.33
N SER A 56 41.90 10.96 10.11
CA SER A 56 41.20 12.22 9.83
C SER A 56 39.86 11.95 9.17
N ALA A 57 39.02 12.99 9.07
CA ALA A 57 37.77 12.97 8.34
C ALA A 57 36.81 11.83 8.76
N HIS A 58 36.82 11.48 10.05
CA HIS A 58 35.85 10.58 10.67
C HIS A 58 34.43 11.14 10.51
N HIS A 59 34.25 12.43 10.81
CA HIS A 59 32.95 13.08 10.75
C HIS A 59 32.47 13.37 9.32
N LEU A 60 33.32 13.20 8.32
CA LEU A 60 33.01 13.34 6.89
C LEU A 60 32.75 11.98 6.23
N GLY A 61 32.03 11.10 6.93
CA GLY A 61 31.70 9.77 6.40
C GLY A 61 32.91 8.84 6.33
N PHE A 62 33.78 8.88 7.34
CA PHE A 62 34.89 7.93 7.52
C PHE A 62 35.96 7.99 6.41
N ARG A 63 36.16 9.15 5.78
CA ARG A 63 37.04 9.27 4.60
C ARG A 63 38.49 8.88 4.90
N GLY A 64 39.04 9.29 6.04
CA GLY A 64 40.44 8.96 6.35
C GLY A 64 40.67 7.48 6.64
N ILE A 65 39.74 6.80 7.34
CA ILE A 65 39.88 5.36 7.55
C ILE A 65 39.63 4.56 6.27
N CYS A 66 38.74 5.01 5.38
CA CYS A 66 38.57 4.39 4.06
C CYS A 66 39.84 4.48 3.21
N ASP A 67 40.51 5.64 3.22
CA ASP A 67 41.78 5.82 2.53
C ASP A 67 42.88 4.91 3.12
N PHE A 68 42.99 4.85 4.45
CA PHE A 68 43.91 3.93 5.13
C PHE A 68 43.67 2.47 4.69
N LEU A 69 42.41 2.02 4.71
CA LEU A 69 42.08 0.66 4.30
C LEU A 69 42.48 0.40 2.85
N ASN A 70 42.21 1.31 1.92
CA ASN A 70 42.57 1.18 0.51
C ASN A 70 44.08 1.08 0.26
N ARG A 71 44.92 1.74 1.08
CA ARG A 71 46.38 1.68 0.94
C ARG A 71 47.00 0.46 1.61
N HIS A 72 46.37 -0.03 2.69
CA HIS A 72 47.03 -0.95 3.63
C HIS A 72 46.33 -2.29 3.84
N SER A 73 45.00 -2.38 3.82
CA SER A 73 44.30 -3.56 4.37
C SER A 73 42.96 -3.86 3.66
N ARG A 74 43.02 -4.13 2.35
CA ARG A 74 41.92 -4.68 1.53
C ARG A 74 42.12 -6.16 1.26
N LYS A 75 41.04 -6.94 1.21
CA LYS A 75 41.10 -8.40 0.96
C LYS A 75 40.50 -8.83 -0.35
N GLU A 76 39.56 -8.07 -0.91
CA GLU A 76 39.00 -8.36 -2.23
C GLU A 76 40.12 -8.23 -3.28
N GLU A 77 40.28 -9.23 -4.14
CA GLU A 77 41.37 -9.33 -5.13
C GLU A 77 41.56 -8.03 -5.93
N HIS A 78 40.46 -7.42 -6.37
CA HIS A 78 40.50 -6.16 -7.12
C HIS A 78 41.17 -5.03 -6.35
N PHE A 79 40.82 -4.88 -5.07
CA PHE A 79 41.34 -3.80 -4.23
C PHE A 79 42.70 -4.14 -3.62
N ALA A 80 42.95 -5.42 -3.33
CA ALA A 80 44.23 -5.89 -2.83
C ALA A 80 45.35 -5.63 -3.84
N ALA A 81 45.07 -5.76 -5.14
CA ALA A 81 46.02 -5.43 -6.21
C ALA A 81 46.34 -3.93 -6.33
N LEU A 82 45.50 -3.05 -5.77
CA LEU A 82 45.67 -1.59 -5.80
C LEU A 82 46.36 -1.03 -4.55
N MET A 83 46.60 -1.86 -3.53
CA MET A 83 47.27 -1.43 -2.30
C MET A 83 48.72 -1.04 -2.56
N THR A 84 49.16 0.09 -1.99
CA THR A 84 50.54 0.57 -2.13
C THR A 84 51.44 0.11 -0.99
N GLU A 85 50.88 -0.06 0.22
CA GLU A 85 51.63 -0.28 1.46
C GLU A 85 50.95 -1.33 2.34
N PRO A 86 50.87 -2.61 1.92
CA PRO A 86 50.06 -3.62 2.61
C PRO A 86 50.54 -3.88 4.05
N ILE A 87 49.59 -3.92 4.99
CA ILE A 87 49.77 -4.24 6.40
C ILE A 87 48.83 -5.39 6.77
N ASP A 88 49.40 -6.50 7.24
CA ASP A 88 48.60 -7.64 7.70
C ASP A 88 48.17 -7.43 9.16
N ILE A 89 46.99 -6.84 9.36
CA ILE A 89 46.45 -6.50 10.68
C ILE A 89 45.78 -7.73 11.31
N ASP A 90 46.16 -8.10 12.54
CA ASP A 90 45.52 -9.20 13.28
C ASP A 90 44.32 -8.74 14.11
N LEU A 91 44.40 -7.53 14.66
CA LEU A 91 43.33 -6.91 15.44
C LEU A 91 43.38 -5.39 15.32
N PHE A 92 42.24 -4.78 15.03
CA PHE A 92 42.05 -3.33 15.04
C PHE A 92 41.19 -2.90 16.24
N ILE A 93 41.64 -1.90 16.99
CA ILE A 93 40.97 -1.37 18.18
C ILE A 93 40.74 0.13 17.97
N GLY A 94 39.50 0.55 17.78
CA GLY A 94 39.12 1.96 17.70
C GLY A 94 38.77 2.52 19.07
N LEU A 95 39.21 3.75 19.35
CA LEU A 95 38.92 4.50 20.57
C LEU A 95 37.95 5.62 20.23
N ASP A 96 36.79 5.62 20.90
CA ASP A 96 35.83 6.72 20.82
C ASP A 96 35.42 7.12 22.24
N LEU A 97 36.23 8.01 22.82
CA LEU A 97 36.09 8.42 24.22
C LEU A 97 35.36 9.75 24.33
N SER A 98 34.63 9.93 25.42
CA SER A 98 34.09 11.21 25.89
C SER A 98 34.35 11.37 27.39
N SER A 99 34.20 12.58 27.91
CA SER A 99 34.61 12.90 29.28
C SER A 99 33.47 12.81 30.30
N GLN A 100 32.21 12.85 29.87
CA GLN A 100 31.06 13.03 30.76
C GLN A 100 30.77 11.81 31.66
N THR A 101 31.19 10.62 31.25
CA THR A 101 31.19 9.41 32.09
C THR A 101 32.59 8.80 32.17
N ASP A 102 32.81 7.93 33.14
CA ASP A 102 34.04 7.15 33.34
C ASP A 102 33.83 5.66 33.01
N GLU A 103 32.73 5.33 32.34
CA GLU A 103 32.33 3.98 31.99
C GLU A 103 32.64 3.73 30.52
N MET A 104 33.27 2.59 30.24
CA MET A 104 33.60 2.18 28.89
C MET A 104 32.89 0.89 28.53
N GLY A 105 32.72 0.66 27.24
CA GLY A 105 32.21 -0.59 26.72
C GLY A 105 33.01 -1.05 25.51
N VAL A 106 32.99 -2.36 25.26
CA VAL A 106 33.57 -2.96 24.06
C VAL A 106 32.47 -3.50 23.16
N ALA A 107 32.53 -3.15 21.87
CA ALA A 107 31.64 -3.69 20.85
C ALA A 107 32.33 -3.88 19.51
N THR A 108 31.82 -4.83 18.73
CA THR A 108 32.22 -5.05 17.33
C THR A 108 31.39 -4.21 16.37
N GLN A 109 30.17 -3.83 16.78
CA GLN A 109 29.24 -3.06 15.98
C GLN A 109 28.65 -1.92 16.81
N THR A 110 28.80 -0.72 16.28
CA THR A 110 28.04 0.46 16.66
C THR A 110 26.95 0.62 15.59
N ALA A 111 25.89 -0.22 15.66
CA ALA A 111 24.78 -0.40 14.68
C ALA A 111 24.68 0.58 13.47
N GLY A 112 24.73 0.07 12.23
CA GLY A 112 24.23 0.80 11.04
C GLY A 112 25.06 0.75 9.75
N PHE A 113 26.13 -0.03 9.65
CA PHE A 113 26.85 -0.28 8.39
C PHE A 113 26.43 -1.58 7.69
N GLY A 114 25.12 -1.80 7.50
CA GLY A 114 24.59 -2.76 6.50
C GLY A 114 25.08 -4.21 6.55
N VAL A 115 25.60 -4.71 7.67
CA VAL A 115 26.02 -6.12 7.79
C VAL A 115 24.80 -6.98 8.07
N ASN A 116 24.50 -7.91 7.15
CA ASN A 116 23.49 -8.96 7.34
C ASN A 116 23.71 -9.73 8.65
N THR A 117 22.61 -10.04 9.35
CA THR A 117 22.53 -10.85 10.58
C THR A 117 23.23 -12.22 10.48
N ALA A 118 23.45 -12.75 9.27
CA ALA A 118 24.16 -14.02 9.04
C ALA A 118 25.68 -13.96 9.34
N VAL A 119 26.35 -12.81 9.21
CA VAL A 119 27.78 -12.64 9.57
C VAL A 119 27.97 -12.61 11.10
N ASN A 120 26.87 -12.50 11.85
CA ASN A 120 26.87 -12.14 13.27
C ASN A 120 27.20 -13.33 14.20
N TYR A 121 26.82 -14.56 13.85
CA TYR A 121 27.02 -15.71 14.76
C TYR A 121 28.48 -16.18 14.89
N PHE A 122 29.23 -16.24 13.79
CA PHE A 122 30.63 -16.70 13.80
C PHE A 122 31.61 -15.61 14.28
N SER A 123 31.37 -14.36 13.90
CA SER A 123 32.18 -13.22 14.36
C SER A 123 32.01 -12.96 15.87
N THR A 124 30.78 -13.04 16.40
CA THR A 124 30.53 -12.85 17.85
C THR A 124 31.30 -13.84 18.71
N ARG A 125 31.41 -15.12 18.29
CA ARG A 125 32.20 -16.13 19.02
C ARG A 125 33.70 -15.80 19.05
N PHE A 126 34.25 -15.29 17.94
CA PHE A 126 35.65 -14.86 17.88
C PHE A 126 35.90 -13.69 18.84
N PHE A 127 35.06 -12.66 18.78
CA PHE A 127 35.21 -11.45 19.59
C PHE A 127 34.85 -11.63 21.07
N ALA A 128 34.04 -12.63 21.41
CA ALA A 128 33.62 -12.90 22.78
C ALA A 128 34.82 -13.15 23.72
N THR A 129 35.89 -13.78 23.24
CA THR A 129 37.10 -14.06 24.04
C THR A 129 37.88 -12.77 24.35
N PHE A 130 37.94 -11.84 23.40
CA PHE A 130 38.56 -10.54 23.59
C PHE A 130 37.78 -9.72 24.62
N SER A 131 36.45 -9.66 24.46
CA SER A 131 35.57 -8.94 25.37
C SER A 131 35.68 -9.43 26.81
N LYS A 132 35.63 -10.76 27.02
CA LYS A 132 35.78 -11.37 28.34
C LYS A 132 37.15 -11.05 28.97
N SER A 133 38.22 -11.06 28.16
CA SER A 133 39.56 -10.71 28.61
C SER A 133 39.65 -9.23 29.01
N PHE A 134 39.14 -8.32 28.17
CA PHE A 134 39.12 -6.88 28.46
C PHE A 134 38.35 -6.56 29.73
N VAL A 135 37.15 -7.12 29.91
CA VAL A 135 36.38 -6.92 31.14
C VAL A 135 37.16 -7.45 32.34
N ARG A 136 37.71 -8.66 32.28
CA ARG A 136 38.50 -9.25 33.36
C ARG A 136 39.70 -8.38 33.75
N TYR A 137 40.46 -7.90 32.76
CA TYR A 137 41.64 -7.07 33.00
C TYR A 137 41.26 -5.68 33.50
N ALA A 138 40.23 -5.05 32.93
CA ALA A 138 39.73 -3.77 33.39
C ALA A 138 39.24 -3.83 34.85
N THR A 139 38.52 -4.90 35.23
CA THR A 139 38.12 -5.14 36.63
C THR A 139 39.33 -5.23 37.56
N ALA A 140 40.35 -6.02 37.20
CA ALA A 140 41.56 -6.16 38.02
C ALA A 140 42.32 -4.84 38.20
N ILE A 141 42.44 -4.05 37.13
CA ILE A 141 43.09 -2.72 37.17
C ILE A 141 42.25 -1.74 38.01
N ALA A 142 40.93 -1.75 37.86
CA ALA A 142 40.04 -0.90 38.64
C ALA A 142 40.16 -1.18 40.15
N GLU A 143 40.18 -2.46 40.56
CA GLU A 143 40.37 -2.86 41.95
C GLU A 143 41.71 -2.36 42.50
N GLY A 144 42.79 -2.52 41.73
CA GLY A 144 44.13 -2.01 42.10
C GLY A 144 44.20 -0.49 42.19
N MET A 145 43.34 0.23 41.47
CA MET A 145 43.24 1.69 41.51
C MET A 145 42.27 2.23 42.59
N GLY A 146 41.60 1.36 43.33
CA GLY A 146 40.55 1.75 44.28
C GLY A 146 39.31 2.34 43.60
N VAL A 147 39.09 2.03 42.32
CA VAL A 147 37.90 2.43 41.57
C VAL A 147 36.85 1.32 41.70
N PRO A 148 35.55 1.62 41.90
CA PRO A 148 34.52 0.61 41.93
C PRO A 148 34.60 -0.28 40.68
N SER A 149 34.91 -1.56 40.84
CA SER A 149 35.22 -2.46 39.72
C SER A 149 34.00 -2.90 38.92
N LYS A 150 32.82 -2.74 39.54
CA LYS A 150 31.50 -2.93 38.92
C LYS A 150 31.21 -1.74 38.00
N ASP A 151 31.01 -2.03 36.71
CA ASP A 151 30.64 -1.10 35.63
C ASP A 151 31.78 -0.30 34.96
N VAL A 152 33.05 -0.56 35.28
CA VAL A 152 34.19 0.11 34.61
C VAL A 152 34.28 -0.24 33.11
N MET A 153 33.97 -1.49 32.78
CA MET A 153 33.99 -2.00 31.40
C MET A 153 32.80 -2.92 31.16
N VAL A 154 31.98 -2.58 30.16
CA VAL A 154 30.81 -3.36 29.76
C VAL A 154 31.13 -4.25 28.56
N ASP A 155 30.69 -5.51 28.64
CA ASP A 155 30.73 -6.46 27.53
C ASP A 155 29.54 -6.20 26.58
N GLY A 156 29.75 -5.41 25.52
CA GLY A 156 28.75 -5.16 24.49
C GLY A 156 28.63 -6.28 23.45
N ILE A 157 29.52 -7.28 23.48
CA ILE A 157 29.55 -8.40 22.52
C ILE A 157 28.76 -9.58 23.06
N ASN A 158 28.87 -9.88 24.36
CA ASN A 158 28.07 -10.89 25.05
C ASN A 158 27.09 -10.18 26.01
N PRO A 159 25.85 -9.90 25.58
CA PRO A 159 24.88 -9.21 26.42
C PRO A 159 24.65 -9.99 27.72
N LYS A 160 24.85 -9.30 28.86
CA LYS A 160 24.59 -9.84 30.20
C LYS A 160 23.36 -9.16 30.78
N GLY A 161 22.46 -9.96 31.39
CA GLY A 161 21.26 -9.43 32.05
C GLY A 161 20.27 -8.74 31.10
N GLY A 162 20.22 -9.17 29.83
CA GLY A 162 19.29 -8.66 28.83
C GLY A 162 19.69 -7.35 28.14
N MET A 163 20.81 -6.72 28.54
CA MET A 163 21.24 -5.45 27.94
C MET A 163 22.17 -5.64 26.75
N THR A 164 21.81 -5.07 25.60
CA THR A 164 22.63 -5.01 24.39
C THR A 164 23.41 -3.71 24.28
N TRP A 165 24.36 -3.64 23.35
CA TRP A 165 25.26 -2.51 23.16
C TRP A 165 24.56 -1.15 23.01
N ASP A 166 23.53 -1.10 22.19
CA ASP A 166 22.74 0.09 21.87
C ASP A 166 22.07 0.70 23.11
N MET A 167 21.73 -0.12 24.11
CA MET A 167 21.09 0.34 25.35
C MET A 167 22.02 1.21 26.21
N TYR A 168 23.33 1.05 26.05
CA TYR A 168 24.33 1.86 26.74
C TYR A 168 24.68 3.14 25.98
N ILE A 169 24.10 3.37 24.81
CA ILE A 169 24.36 4.54 23.96
C ILE A 169 23.07 5.34 23.77
N PRO A 170 22.81 6.35 24.61
CA PRO A 170 21.61 7.18 24.50
C PRO A 170 21.54 7.90 23.16
N GLY A 171 20.35 7.94 22.54
CA GLY A 171 20.06 8.81 21.40
C GLY A 171 20.67 8.39 20.06
N GLU A 172 20.19 7.29 19.50
CA GLU A 172 20.45 6.89 18.10
C GLU A 172 21.89 6.49 17.78
N ASN A 173 22.56 5.87 18.77
CA ASN A 173 23.83 5.16 18.61
C ASN A 173 25.08 6.06 18.39
N VAL A 174 26.26 5.45 18.37
CA VAL A 174 27.55 6.08 18.08
C VAL A 174 28.07 5.48 16.77
N LYS A 175 29.06 6.11 16.13
CA LYS A 175 29.67 5.64 14.89
C LYS A 175 31.18 5.61 15.07
N SER A 176 31.84 4.49 14.78
CA SER A 176 33.28 4.32 15.00
C SER A 176 33.99 3.80 13.76
N ASP A 177 35.27 4.16 13.59
CA ASP A 177 36.11 3.75 12.46
C ASP A 177 36.22 2.21 12.35
N SER A 178 36.24 1.51 13.50
CA SER A 178 36.28 0.05 13.56
C SER A 178 35.13 -0.63 12.82
N GLU A 179 33.96 0.00 12.73
CA GLU A 179 32.81 -0.55 12.00
C GLU A 179 33.14 -0.69 10.50
N VAL A 180 33.80 0.32 9.92
CA VAL A 180 34.24 0.33 8.51
C VAL A 180 35.37 -0.68 8.29
N VAL A 181 36.31 -0.78 9.24
CA VAL A 181 37.42 -1.75 9.18
C VAL A 181 36.91 -3.20 9.20
N LEU A 182 35.92 -3.49 10.05
CA LEU A 182 35.26 -4.79 10.08
C LEU A 182 34.56 -5.09 8.75
N TYR A 183 33.94 -4.08 8.15
CA TYR A 183 33.26 -4.19 6.86
C TYR A 183 34.22 -4.47 5.68
N ALA A 184 35.46 -3.99 5.78
CA ALA A 184 36.54 -4.29 4.83
C ALA A 184 37.20 -5.67 5.07
N GLY A 185 36.62 -6.49 5.97
CA GLY A 185 37.09 -7.84 6.22
C GLY A 185 38.20 -7.93 7.29
N THR A 186 38.56 -6.85 7.99
CA THR A 186 39.63 -6.90 8.99
C THR A 186 39.06 -7.01 10.42
N PRO A 187 39.51 -7.95 11.27
CA PRO A 187 38.96 -8.08 12.62
C PRO A 187 39.11 -6.80 13.44
N ALA A 188 37.98 -6.18 13.82
CA ALA A 188 37.96 -4.90 14.49
C ALA A 188 36.94 -4.84 15.64
N LEU A 189 37.28 -4.06 16.68
CA LEU A 189 36.41 -3.73 17.80
C LEU A 189 36.58 -2.27 18.21
N SER A 190 35.61 -1.73 18.95
CA SER A 190 35.61 -0.37 19.48
C SER A 190 35.61 -0.39 21.00
N LEU A 191 36.42 0.47 21.60
CA LEU A 191 36.38 0.82 23.01
C LEU A 191 35.77 2.22 23.10
N THR A 192 34.58 2.32 23.66
CA THR A 192 33.76 3.54 23.58
C THR A 192 33.25 3.93 24.95
N THR A 193 33.22 5.23 25.25
CA THR A 193 32.57 5.75 26.45
C THR A 193 31.05 5.57 26.34
N ILE A 194 30.44 5.00 27.38
CA ILE A 194 29.02 4.63 27.40
C ILE A 194 28.22 5.47 28.42
N ASN A 195 26.90 5.38 28.35
CA ASN A 195 25.94 6.13 29.17
C ASN A 195 26.07 7.65 29.03
N ASP A 196 26.51 8.11 27.85
CA ASP A 196 26.67 9.52 27.48
C ASP A 196 25.91 9.83 26.18
N ALA A 197 24.98 10.80 26.24
CA ALA A 197 24.25 11.28 25.07
C ALA A 197 25.12 12.17 24.16
N ARG A 198 26.25 12.69 24.64
CA ARG A 198 27.15 13.59 23.92
C ARG A 198 26.49 14.93 23.53
N PHE A 199 25.74 15.53 24.45
CA PHE A 199 24.95 16.76 24.24
C PHE A 199 25.70 17.96 23.60
N ARG A 200 27.04 18.03 23.73
CA ARG A 200 27.84 19.13 23.18
C ARG A 200 28.52 18.79 21.85
N VAL A 201 28.61 17.51 21.48
CA VAL A 201 29.23 17.09 20.22
C VAL A 201 28.41 17.64 19.04
N ASP A 202 29.09 18.00 17.95
CA ASP A 202 28.49 18.65 16.77
C ASP A 202 27.95 20.06 17.06
N THR A 203 28.45 20.74 18.10
CA THR A 203 28.06 22.11 18.44
C THR A 203 29.27 23.03 18.66
N PRO A 204 29.13 24.36 18.48
CA PRO A 204 30.15 25.33 18.86
C PRO A 204 30.45 25.37 20.37
N LEU A 205 29.60 24.74 21.19
CA LEU A 205 29.73 24.68 22.65
C LEU A 205 30.66 23.56 23.12
N ASP A 206 31.24 22.78 22.22
CA ASP A 206 32.19 21.70 22.54
C ASP A 206 33.58 22.24 22.96
N GLN A 207 33.62 22.91 24.11
CA GLN A 207 34.77 23.64 24.61
C GLN A 207 35.50 22.90 25.73
N ALA A 208 36.80 23.15 25.85
CA ALA A 208 37.68 22.48 26.82
C ALA A 208 37.30 22.71 28.30
N GLU A 209 36.54 23.76 28.60
CA GLU A 209 36.03 24.06 29.94
C GLU A 209 34.97 23.07 30.44
N TYR A 210 34.26 22.39 29.53
CA TYR A 210 33.24 21.40 29.87
C TYR A 210 33.78 19.98 30.01
N ILE A 211 35.08 19.78 29.76
CA ILE A 211 35.73 18.48 29.86
C ILE A 211 35.88 18.07 31.31
N ASN A 212 35.39 16.88 31.64
CA ASN A 212 35.67 16.25 32.92
C ASN A 212 36.97 15.46 32.84
N TYR A 213 38.08 16.16 33.12
CA TYR A 213 39.43 15.59 33.11
C TYR A 213 39.58 14.40 34.05
N THR A 214 38.86 14.37 35.16
CA THR A 214 38.93 13.27 36.16
C THR A 214 38.43 11.97 35.55
N ASN A 215 37.26 12.01 34.91
CA ASN A 215 36.68 10.85 34.25
C ASN A 215 37.54 10.37 33.08
N LEU A 216 37.97 11.28 32.22
CA LEU A 216 38.83 10.94 31.08
C LEU A 216 40.16 10.32 31.55
N THR A 217 40.78 10.88 32.58
CA THR A 217 42.03 10.34 33.14
C THR A 217 41.84 8.93 33.69
N LYS A 218 40.72 8.65 34.38
CA LYS A 218 40.40 7.30 34.85
C LYS A 218 40.27 6.32 33.69
N GLN A 219 39.50 6.68 32.65
CA GLN A 219 39.32 5.86 31.46
C GLN A 219 40.67 5.52 30.80
N ILE A 220 41.53 6.52 30.58
CA ILE A 220 42.85 6.33 29.96
C ILE A 220 43.75 5.41 30.81
N ARG A 221 43.75 5.56 32.14
CA ARG A 221 44.54 4.68 33.03
C ARG A 221 44.05 3.23 33.00
N VAL A 222 42.74 3.02 33.02
CA VAL A 222 42.15 1.69 32.90
C VAL A 222 42.49 1.09 31.54
N LEU A 223 42.37 1.86 30.45
CA LEU A 223 42.75 1.43 29.11
C LEU A 223 44.23 1.04 29.02
N ALA A 224 45.14 1.85 29.57
CA ALA A 224 46.56 1.57 29.55
C ALA A 224 46.90 0.25 30.28
N GLY A 225 46.39 0.06 31.50
CA GLY A 225 46.60 -1.17 32.25
C GLY A 225 45.95 -2.40 31.60
N MET A 226 44.72 -2.25 31.09
CA MET A 226 43.99 -3.33 30.41
C MET A 226 44.72 -3.77 29.14
N LEU A 227 45.17 -2.83 28.31
CA LEU A 227 45.89 -3.14 27.07
C LEU A 227 47.30 -3.66 27.35
N ASP A 228 47.98 -3.20 28.39
CA ASP A 228 49.28 -3.75 28.81
C ASP A 228 49.17 -5.23 29.17
N LEU A 229 48.20 -5.59 30.00
CA LEU A 229 47.93 -6.99 30.34
C LEU A 229 47.54 -7.80 29.11
N SER A 230 46.69 -7.24 28.25
CA SER A 230 46.23 -7.91 27.02
C SER A 230 47.38 -8.21 26.07
N PHE A 231 48.24 -7.23 25.81
CA PHE A 231 49.31 -7.37 24.82
C PHE A 231 50.55 -8.09 25.32
N ASN A 232 50.63 -8.36 26.63
CA ASN A 232 51.67 -9.19 27.24
C ASN A 232 51.19 -10.63 27.53
N ASP A 233 49.90 -10.92 27.39
CA ASP A 233 49.34 -12.27 27.44
C ASP A 233 49.48 -12.96 26.08
N ALA A 234 50.26 -14.05 26.03
CA ALA A 234 50.51 -14.81 24.80
C ALA A 234 49.24 -15.48 24.24
N LYS A 235 48.21 -15.67 25.08
CA LYS A 235 46.93 -16.31 24.70
C LYS A 235 45.88 -15.29 24.23
N PHE A 236 46.17 -13.99 24.27
CA PHE A 236 45.20 -12.96 23.93
C PHE A 236 44.82 -12.97 22.45
N LEU A 237 45.82 -13.02 21.55
CA LEU A 237 45.58 -13.22 20.12
C LEU A 237 45.61 -14.73 19.78
N PRO A 238 44.49 -15.34 19.35
CA PRO A 238 44.45 -16.74 18.98
C PRO A 238 45.38 -17.06 17.80
N ASP A 239 45.75 -18.32 17.64
CA ASP A 239 46.62 -18.77 16.54
C ASP A 239 45.89 -18.96 15.21
N TYR A 240 44.55 -18.93 15.24
CA TYR A 240 43.71 -18.85 14.04
C TYR A 240 43.20 -17.41 13.87
N LYS A 241 43.13 -16.95 12.61
CA LYS A 241 42.69 -15.60 12.24
C LYS A 241 41.22 -15.65 11.79
N LEU A 242 40.42 -14.68 12.22
CA LEU A 242 39.10 -14.46 11.63
C LEU A 242 39.31 -13.80 10.26
N ASP A 243 38.78 -14.41 9.21
CA ASP A 243 38.95 -13.94 7.83
C ASP A 243 37.59 -13.68 7.17
N PRO A 244 36.87 -12.61 7.56
CA PRO A 244 35.61 -12.25 6.95
C PRO A 244 35.83 -11.62 5.57
N ASP A 245 34.84 -11.79 4.68
CA ASP A 245 34.85 -11.21 3.34
C ASP A 245 34.95 -9.68 3.39
N ASP A 246 35.72 -9.10 2.47
CA ASP A 246 35.75 -7.64 2.23
C ASP A 246 34.51 -7.22 1.45
N ARG A 247 33.58 -6.57 2.15
CA ARG A 247 32.30 -6.09 1.59
C ARG A 247 32.32 -4.61 1.27
N MET A 248 33.42 -3.90 1.53
CA MET A 248 33.53 -2.47 1.22
C MET A 248 33.58 -2.25 -0.30
N ARG A 249 32.72 -1.38 -0.83
CA ARG A 249 32.62 -1.05 -2.26
C ARG A 249 33.00 0.41 -2.52
N GLY A 250 33.28 0.72 -3.79
CA GLY A 250 33.48 2.08 -4.28
C GLY A 250 32.40 2.47 -5.28
N LEU A 251 32.05 3.75 -5.29
CA LEU A 251 31.21 4.36 -6.31
C LEU A 251 32.10 5.28 -7.15
N LYS A 252 32.28 4.97 -8.42
CA LYS A 252 32.89 5.88 -9.39
C LYS A 252 31.80 6.45 -10.29
N GLY A 253 31.93 7.68 -10.73
CA GLY A 253 30.91 8.23 -11.60
C GLY A 253 31.36 9.42 -12.41
N PHE A 254 30.44 9.89 -13.25
CA PHE A 254 30.64 11.05 -14.10
C PHE A 254 29.51 12.05 -13.89
N VAL A 255 29.84 13.32 -13.74
CA VAL A 255 28.88 14.42 -13.78
C VAL A 255 28.92 15.05 -15.17
N ARG A 256 27.79 15.00 -15.88
CA ARG A 256 27.71 15.43 -17.28
C ARG A 256 26.49 16.30 -17.54
N THR A 257 26.52 17.02 -18.65
CA THR A 257 25.42 17.86 -19.14
C THR A 257 25.13 17.53 -20.60
N PHE A 258 23.90 17.80 -21.07
CA PHE A 258 23.60 17.68 -22.50
C PHE A 258 24.22 18.85 -23.28
N PRO A 259 24.94 18.59 -24.38
CA PRO A 259 25.31 19.64 -25.32
C PRO A 259 24.07 20.22 -26.01
N ARG A 260 24.11 21.49 -26.44
CA ARG A 260 23.00 22.16 -27.14
C ARG A 260 22.48 21.43 -28.40
N ARG A 261 23.29 20.54 -29.00
CA ARG A 261 22.97 19.87 -30.28
C ARG A 261 23.08 18.33 -30.23
N SER A 262 23.28 17.73 -29.06
CA SER A 262 23.47 16.28 -28.93
C SER A 262 22.45 15.69 -27.97
N ILE A 263 21.98 14.48 -28.28
CA ILE A 263 21.12 13.68 -27.41
C ILE A 263 21.93 12.81 -26.43
N THR A 264 23.25 12.80 -26.57
CA THR A 264 24.16 12.06 -25.69
C THR A 264 24.78 13.02 -24.69
N PRO A 265 24.71 12.74 -23.38
CA PRO A 265 25.35 13.58 -22.37
C PRO A 265 26.84 13.23 -22.26
N ASP A 266 27.67 13.98 -22.97
CA ASP A 266 29.13 13.80 -23.04
C ASP A 266 29.92 15.00 -22.48
N LYS A 267 29.28 16.16 -22.27
CA LYS A 267 29.96 17.34 -21.74
C LYS A 267 30.16 17.23 -20.22
N SER A 268 31.42 17.05 -19.81
CA SER A 268 31.83 17.03 -18.40
C SER A 268 31.54 18.33 -17.67
N ARG A 269 31.21 18.20 -16.38
CA ARG A 269 30.99 19.34 -15.47
C ARG A 269 31.98 19.25 -14.29
N PRO A 270 33.16 19.89 -14.38
CA PRO A 270 34.10 19.95 -13.26
C PRO A 270 33.53 20.75 -12.09
N ASP A 271 34.10 20.52 -10.91
CA ASP A 271 33.77 21.15 -9.62
C ASP A 271 32.34 20.90 -9.14
N ALA A 272 31.59 20.03 -9.81
CA ALA A 272 30.28 19.61 -9.34
C ALA A 272 30.43 18.72 -8.09
N ILE A 273 29.62 18.98 -7.07
CA ILE A 273 29.59 18.23 -5.82
C ILE A 273 28.69 17.01 -6.03
N ALA A 274 29.27 15.83 -6.10
CA ALA A 274 28.54 14.57 -6.02
C ALA A 274 28.22 14.27 -4.54
N ALA A 275 26.96 14.02 -4.23
CA ALA A 275 26.46 13.74 -2.90
C ALA A 275 25.70 12.40 -2.88
N MET A 276 26.11 11.50 -1.99
CA MET A 276 25.46 10.21 -1.79
C MET A 276 24.99 10.09 -0.34
N ARG A 277 23.70 9.82 -0.14
CA ARG A 277 23.12 9.78 1.20
C ARG A 277 23.08 8.36 1.80
N MET A 278 23.45 8.27 3.07
CA MET A 278 23.55 7.05 3.86
C MET A 278 22.59 7.05 5.05
N GLY A 279 21.27 6.92 4.82
CA GLY A 279 20.27 6.83 5.92
C GLY A 279 19.33 8.04 5.97
N LEU A 280 18.50 8.11 7.02
CA LEU A 280 17.50 9.18 7.21
C LEU A 280 17.99 10.28 8.16
N GLU A 281 18.96 9.97 9.02
CA GLU A 281 19.56 10.91 9.96
C GLU A 281 20.53 11.84 9.22
N LYS A 282 20.63 13.11 9.62
CA LYS A 282 21.63 14.06 9.06
C LYS A 282 23.02 13.80 9.62
N SER A 283 23.08 13.57 10.92
CA SER A 283 24.28 13.41 11.73
C SER A 283 24.03 12.33 12.77
N VAL A 284 25.02 11.51 13.07
CA VAL A 284 24.99 10.58 14.21
C VAL A 284 26.14 10.97 15.12
N LYS A 285 25.85 11.74 16.17
CA LYS A 285 26.84 12.28 17.13
C LYS A 285 28.06 12.89 16.44
N GLY A 286 27.80 13.75 15.45
CA GLY A 286 28.81 14.46 14.66
C GLY A 286 29.17 13.81 13.32
N VAL A 287 28.92 12.51 13.13
CA VAL A 287 29.23 11.84 11.86
C VAL A 287 28.17 12.16 10.80
N ARG A 288 28.55 12.92 9.77
CA ARG A 288 27.66 13.26 8.65
C ARG A 288 27.30 12.01 7.86
N ARG A 289 26.01 11.88 7.53
CA ARG A 289 25.45 10.74 6.78
C ARG A 289 25.32 11.00 5.28
N ILE A 290 25.97 12.04 4.76
CA ILE A 290 26.05 12.34 3.33
C ILE A 290 27.52 12.34 2.93
N TYR A 291 27.86 11.50 1.97
CA TYR A 291 29.21 11.37 1.44
C TYR A 291 29.34 12.27 0.23
N TYR A 292 30.33 13.17 0.27
CA TYR A 292 30.59 14.12 -0.80
C TYR A 292 31.87 13.75 -1.53
N ASP A 293 31.91 14.10 -2.82
CA ASP A 293 33.15 14.20 -3.58
C ASP A 293 33.01 15.29 -4.65
N LEU A 294 34.13 15.88 -5.06
CA LEU A 294 34.17 16.91 -6.11
C LEU A 294 34.53 16.26 -7.44
N ALA A 295 33.78 16.61 -8.48
CA ALA A 295 34.06 16.14 -9.82
C ALA A 295 35.32 16.81 -10.38
N ASP A 296 36.25 16.02 -10.90
CA ASP A 296 37.50 16.50 -11.50
C ASP A 296 37.29 17.19 -12.87
N GLU A 297 38.39 17.54 -13.56
CA GLU A 297 38.36 18.16 -14.90
C GLU A 297 37.58 17.34 -15.96
N ASN A 298 37.55 16.02 -15.81
CA ASN A 298 36.81 15.09 -16.67
C ASN A 298 35.36 14.90 -16.18
N GLY A 299 34.96 15.57 -15.11
CA GLY A 299 33.69 15.38 -14.43
C GLY A 299 33.63 14.07 -13.65
N GLU A 300 34.76 13.40 -13.40
CA GLU A 300 34.82 12.15 -12.65
C GLU A 300 34.76 12.40 -11.14
N TYR A 301 33.97 11.59 -10.43
CA TYR A 301 33.95 11.55 -8.97
C TYR A 301 34.14 10.11 -8.48
N TYR A 302 34.69 9.95 -7.28
CA TYR A 302 34.92 8.69 -6.61
C TYR A 302 34.59 8.75 -5.10
N ILE A 303 33.55 8.01 -4.71
CA ILE A 303 33.13 7.85 -3.32
C ILE A 303 33.52 6.44 -2.86
N PRO A 304 34.64 6.27 -2.13
CA PRO A 304 35.00 5.01 -1.48
C PRO A 304 34.14 4.74 -0.23
N GLY A 305 34.28 3.55 0.35
CA GLY A 305 33.73 3.25 1.69
C GLY A 305 32.24 2.94 1.72
N VAL A 306 31.67 2.50 0.61
CA VAL A 306 30.23 2.33 0.46
C VAL A 306 29.81 0.91 0.82
N ALA A 307 28.80 0.78 1.66
CA ALA A 307 28.21 -0.51 2.00
C ALA A 307 27.41 -1.12 0.83
N GLU A 308 27.29 -2.44 0.79
CA GLU A 308 26.42 -3.16 -0.15
C GLU A 308 24.94 -2.91 0.20
N ARG A 309 24.34 -1.94 -0.47
CA ARG A 309 22.94 -1.55 -0.30
C ARG A 309 22.44 -0.80 -1.52
N ARG A 310 21.13 -0.55 -1.54
CA ARG A 310 20.55 0.45 -2.43
C ARG A 310 21.00 1.84 -1.97
N VAL A 311 21.53 2.63 -2.89
CA VAL A 311 22.00 3.99 -2.65
C VAL A 311 21.34 4.96 -3.62
N HIS A 312 21.42 6.25 -3.27
CA HIS A 312 20.99 7.34 -4.13
C HIS A 312 22.12 8.38 -4.20
N VAL A 313 22.60 8.64 -5.41
CA VAL A 313 23.59 9.68 -5.69
C VAL A 313 22.94 10.82 -6.47
N ARG A 314 23.29 12.05 -6.10
CA ARG A 314 22.94 13.28 -6.81
C ARG A 314 24.20 14.10 -7.01
N ALA A 315 24.16 15.08 -7.90
CA ALA A 315 25.25 16.03 -8.06
C ALA A 315 24.70 17.43 -8.28
N TYR A 316 25.44 18.44 -7.81
CA TYR A 316 25.05 19.84 -7.91
C TYR A 316 26.27 20.67 -8.25
N TYR A 317 26.10 21.70 -9.07
CA TYR A 317 27.15 22.70 -9.27
C TYR A 317 26.74 23.98 -8.56
N ILE A 318 27.60 24.43 -7.65
CA ILE A 318 27.42 25.65 -6.88
C ILE A 318 28.31 26.73 -7.49
N ASP A 319 27.75 27.89 -7.78
CA ASP A 319 28.54 29.03 -8.25
C ASP A 319 29.46 29.54 -7.13
N PRO A 320 30.79 29.60 -7.31
CA PRO A 320 31.72 29.99 -6.25
C PRO A 320 31.57 31.44 -5.77
N HIS A 321 30.96 32.32 -6.58
CA HIS A 321 30.80 33.73 -6.24
C HIS A 321 29.49 34.02 -5.52
N SER A 322 28.37 33.45 -6.00
CA SER A 322 27.04 33.66 -5.41
C SER A 322 26.69 32.62 -4.33
N GLY A 323 27.31 31.44 -4.36
CA GLY A 323 26.93 30.31 -3.51
C GLY A 323 25.65 29.60 -3.95
N GLU A 324 25.09 29.95 -5.11
CA GLU A 324 23.82 29.41 -5.59
C GLU A 324 24.01 28.13 -6.42
N ILE A 325 23.03 27.22 -6.33
CA ILE A 325 22.98 26.04 -7.19
C ILE A 325 22.54 26.47 -8.59
N THR A 326 23.47 26.45 -9.55
CA THR A 326 23.21 26.81 -10.95
C THR A 326 23.08 25.60 -11.86
N TYR A 327 23.44 24.40 -11.39
CA TYR A 327 23.11 23.15 -12.06
C TYR A 327 22.66 22.08 -11.05
N ALA A 328 21.61 21.35 -11.40
CA ALA A 328 21.02 20.30 -10.56
C ALA A 328 20.67 19.05 -11.38
N PRO A 329 20.37 17.91 -10.74
CA PRO A 329 20.05 16.67 -11.44
C PRO A 329 18.78 16.80 -12.30
N ASN A 330 18.86 16.39 -13.56
CA ASN A 330 17.74 16.42 -14.48
C ASN A 330 16.84 15.19 -14.27
N GLN A 331 15.64 15.42 -13.72
CA GLN A 331 14.58 14.42 -13.55
C GLN A 331 13.56 14.41 -14.71
N GLY A 332 13.78 15.25 -15.72
CA GLY A 332 13.02 15.30 -16.95
C GLY A 332 13.12 14.01 -17.77
N ARG A 333 12.34 13.93 -18.85
CA ARG A 333 12.17 12.69 -19.63
C ARG A 333 13.49 12.11 -20.16
N GLN A 334 14.44 12.98 -20.54
CA GLN A 334 15.76 12.58 -21.03
C GLN A 334 16.71 12.16 -19.90
N GLY A 335 16.69 12.87 -18.77
CA GLY A 335 17.53 12.58 -17.61
C GLY A 335 17.10 11.34 -16.82
N LYS A 336 15.82 10.95 -16.90
CA LYS A 336 15.24 9.82 -16.14
C LYS A 336 15.92 8.47 -16.37
N ILE A 337 16.57 8.28 -17.53
CA ILE A 337 17.35 7.07 -17.85
C ILE A 337 18.58 6.96 -16.95
N TYR A 338 19.14 8.10 -16.53
CA TYR A 338 20.30 8.22 -15.65
C TYR A 338 19.86 8.45 -14.20
N SER A 339 18.95 7.60 -13.71
CA SER A 339 18.48 7.66 -12.32
C SER A 339 19.65 7.50 -11.35
N GLY A 340 19.69 8.34 -10.32
CA GLY A 340 20.68 8.24 -9.25
C GLY A 340 20.48 7.05 -8.30
N HIS A 341 19.39 6.26 -8.46
CA HIS A 341 19.06 5.14 -7.57
C HIS A 341 19.52 3.81 -8.15
N PHE A 342 20.39 3.10 -7.43
CA PHE A 342 20.94 1.80 -7.87
C PHE A 342 21.44 0.98 -6.67
N ASN A 343 21.77 -0.30 -6.89
CA ASN A 343 22.32 -1.19 -5.87
C ASN A 343 23.85 -1.28 -6.00
N MET A 344 24.56 -1.21 -4.87
CA MET A 344 26.01 -1.40 -4.78
C MET A 344 26.36 -2.89 -4.79
N ASN A 345 26.35 -3.49 -5.99
CA ASN A 345 26.53 -4.95 -6.17
C ASN A 345 27.87 -5.34 -6.80
N TRP A 346 28.73 -4.37 -7.10
CA TRP A 346 30.03 -4.59 -7.74
C TRP A 346 31.13 -3.85 -6.98
N TRP A 347 32.38 -4.31 -7.08
CA TRP A 347 33.53 -3.70 -6.37
C TRP A 347 33.58 -2.19 -6.58
N ILE A 348 33.50 -1.75 -7.84
CA ILE A 348 33.32 -0.34 -8.22
C ILE A 348 32.08 -0.24 -9.08
N THR A 349 31.02 0.36 -8.52
CA THR A 349 29.81 0.66 -9.29
C THR A 349 30.00 1.98 -10.02
N LYS A 350 29.67 2.01 -11.32
CA LYS A 350 29.79 3.21 -12.16
C LYS A 350 28.43 3.87 -12.35
N GLN A 351 28.30 5.13 -11.96
CA GLN A 351 27.05 5.89 -12.14
C GLN A 351 27.29 7.25 -12.79
N THR A 352 26.49 7.61 -13.78
CA THR A 352 26.53 8.95 -14.39
C THR A 352 25.36 9.77 -13.88
N VAL A 353 25.62 11.01 -13.46
CA VAL A 353 24.60 11.99 -13.05
C VAL A 353 24.53 13.08 -14.10
N ILE A 354 23.32 13.32 -14.62
CA ILE A 354 23.08 14.33 -15.65
C ILE A 354 22.55 15.59 -15.01
N LEU A 355 23.27 16.69 -15.21
CA LEU A 355 22.88 18.01 -14.77
C LEU A 355 22.31 18.83 -15.92
N PHE A 356 21.47 19.81 -15.57
CA PHE A 356 20.98 20.83 -16.48
C PHE A 356 21.15 22.21 -15.82
N PRO A 357 21.33 23.29 -16.60
CA PRO A 357 21.40 24.64 -16.06
C PRO A 357 20.05 25.02 -15.43
N CYS A 358 20.07 25.45 -14.17
CA CYS A 358 18.85 25.69 -13.41
C CYS A 358 18.90 26.93 -12.53
N VAL A 359 17.73 27.39 -12.13
CA VAL A 359 17.49 28.26 -10.97
C VAL A 359 16.87 27.41 -9.87
N ALA A 360 17.44 27.47 -8.67
CA ALA A 360 16.87 26.86 -7.47
C ALA A 360 15.80 27.79 -6.86
N THR A 361 14.64 27.23 -6.54
CA THR A 361 13.54 27.97 -5.91
C THR A 361 12.98 27.20 -4.73
N ASP A 362 13.10 27.78 -3.54
CA ASP A 362 12.64 27.17 -2.29
C ASP A 362 11.12 27.34 -2.12
N PHE A 363 10.47 26.40 -1.44
CA PHE A 363 9.09 26.50 -0.99
C PHE A 363 8.93 25.84 0.39
N TYR A 364 7.96 26.31 1.18
CA TYR A 364 7.86 25.97 2.62
C TYR A 364 6.49 25.42 3.02
N GLY A 365 6.43 24.85 4.23
CA GLY A 365 5.20 24.37 4.85
C GLY A 365 4.58 23.20 4.09
N THR A 366 5.41 22.24 3.71
CA THR A 366 5.03 21.01 3.01
C THR A 366 4.40 20.00 3.98
N VAL A 367 3.34 20.40 4.68
CA VAL A 367 2.63 19.60 5.68
C VAL A 367 1.20 19.39 5.19
N ASP A 368 0.67 18.16 5.32
CA ASP A 368 -0.76 17.91 5.19
C ASP A 368 -1.44 18.31 6.53
N PRO A 369 -2.17 19.44 6.57
CA PRO A 369 -2.88 19.83 7.77
C PRO A 369 -3.86 18.76 8.25
N ARG A 370 -4.39 17.86 7.41
CA ARG A 370 -5.40 16.87 7.82
C ARG A 370 -4.86 15.81 8.75
N TYR A 371 -3.63 15.35 8.48
CA TYR A 371 -2.97 14.26 9.20
C TYR A 371 -1.76 14.73 10.00
N LEU A 372 -1.45 16.04 9.93
CA LEU A 372 -0.36 16.69 10.65
C LEU A 372 1.04 16.14 10.30
N ASN A 373 1.22 15.63 9.07
CA ASN A 373 2.45 15.01 8.61
C ASN A 373 3.06 15.71 7.38
N THR A 374 4.34 15.50 7.15
CA THR A 374 5.06 16.05 5.99
C THR A 374 4.67 15.37 4.66
N LEU A 375 4.52 16.18 3.61
CA LEU A 375 4.24 15.75 2.24
C LEU A 375 5.54 15.38 1.53
N SER A 376 5.69 14.12 1.11
CA SER A 376 6.93 13.59 0.52
C SER A 376 6.90 13.42 -0.99
N ASN A 377 5.72 13.46 -1.62
CA ASN A 377 5.59 13.26 -3.07
C ASN A 377 5.24 14.56 -3.77
N ILE A 378 6.12 15.01 -4.68
CA ILE A 378 5.95 16.22 -5.49
C ILE A 378 5.79 15.87 -6.98
N SER A 379 5.00 16.69 -7.67
CA SER A 379 4.88 16.70 -9.13
C SER A 379 5.05 18.14 -9.61
N VAL A 380 5.99 18.33 -10.54
CA VAL A 380 6.28 19.63 -11.15
C VAL A 380 5.62 19.67 -12.52
N TYR A 381 4.91 20.76 -12.81
CA TYR A 381 4.22 20.98 -14.08
C TYR A 381 4.63 22.32 -14.68
N GLY A 382 4.75 22.41 -16.01
CA GLY A 382 4.83 23.67 -16.73
C GLY A 382 3.45 24.30 -16.93
N VAL A 383 3.40 25.40 -17.69
CA VAL A 383 2.17 26.16 -18.00
C VAL A 383 1.06 25.27 -18.57
N GLY A 384 1.41 24.34 -19.46
CA GLY A 384 0.49 23.40 -20.10
C GLY A 384 0.00 22.24 -19.22
N ASN A 385 0.31 22.23 -17.92
CA ASN A 385 0.02 21.14 -16.97
C ASN A 385 0.66 19.80 -17.35
N THR A 386 1.77 19.84 -18.09
CA THR A 386 2.65 18.71 -18.39
C THR A 386 3.97 18.92 -17.67
N ALA A 387 4.70 17.84 -17.33
CA ALA A 387 6.03 18.00 -16.75
C ALA A 387 6.95 18.80 -17.70
N PRO A 388 7.77 19.74 -17.19
CA PRO A 388 8.77 20.43 -18.00
C PRO A 388 9.75 19.45 -18.65
N GLN A 389 10.41 19.88 -19.74
CA GLN A 389 11.41 19.04 -20.40
C GLN A 389 12.60 18.71 -19.47
N GLU A 390 13.07 19.73 -18.75
CA GLU A 390 14.13 19.63 -17.75
C GLU A 390 13.65 20.26 -16.44
N TYR A 391 13.75 19.51 -15.37
CA TYR A 391 13.46 19.97 -14.02
C TYR A 391 14.13 19.04 -13.01
N GLY A 392 14.25 19.49 -11.77
CA GLY A 392 14.63 18.66 -10.65
C GLY A 392 13.89 19.14 -9.40
N TYR A 393 13.98 18.38 -8.32
CA TYR A 393 13.53 18.83 -7.01
C TYR A 393 14.21 18.05 -5.89
N ASP A 394 14.20 18.65 -4.71
CA ASP A 394 14.56 18.08 -3.43
C ASP A 394 13.52 18.45 -2.38
N ILE A 395 13.25 17.55 -1.44
CA ILE A 395 12.35 17.79 -0.30
C ILE A 395 13.19 17.57 0.96
N GLY A 396 12.95 18.41 1.97
CA GLY A 396 13.55 18.32 3.29
C GLY A 396 13.37 16.94 3.91
N PHE A 397 14.29 16.59 4.80
CA PHE A 397 14.43 15.23 5.28
C PHE A 397 13.88 15.07 6.69
N GLY A 398 12.99 14.07 6.86
CA GLY A 398 12.40 13.75 8.15
C GLY A 398 11.24 14.70 8.50
N PRO A 399 10.58 14.45 9.64
CA PRO A 399 9.44 15.25 10.09
C PRO A 399 9.79 16.71 10.42
N ASP A 400 11.07 17.01 10.63
CA ASP A 400 11.54 18.29 11.15
C ASP A 400 11.85 19.33 10.04
N GLU A 401 11.74 18.95 8.76
CA GLU A 401 12.05 19.82 7.61
C GLU A 401 10.91 19.89 6.57
N PRO A 402 9.80 20.58 6.87
CA PRO A 402 8.68 20.75 5.94
C PRO A 402 8.99 21.80 4.83
N VAL A 403 10.10 21.60 4.12
CA VAL A 403 10.62 22.50 3.08
C VAL A 403 10.95 21.72 1.81
N GLY A 404 11.02 22.40 0.67
CA GLY A 404 11.51 21.79 -0.56
C GLY A 404 12.11 22.81 -1.50
N VAL A 405 12.84 22.30 -2.48
CA VAL A 405 13.47 23.06 -3.55
C VAL A 405 13.04 22.48 -4.88
N VAL A 406 12.66 23.34 -5.82
CA VAL A 406 12.49 22.98 -7.23
C VAL A 406 13.60 23.61 -8.06
N TYR A 407 14.15 22.84 -9.00
CA TYR A 407 15.13 23.31 -9.97
C TYR A 407 14.48 23.36 -11.34
N THR A 408 14.61 24.49 -12.03
CA THR A 408 13.98 24.71 -13.34
C THR A 408 14.91 25.49 -14.26
N SER A 409 14.72 25.36 -15.57
CA SER A 409 15.48 26.18 -16.53
C SER A 409 15.18 27.67 -16.29
N PRO A 410 16.18 28.57 -16.40
CA PRO A 410 15.97 30.00 -16.19
C PRO A 410 14.82 30.56 -17.02
N GLY A 411 13.86 31.22 -16.36
CA GLY A 411 12.68 31.83 -17.01
C GLY A 411 11.51 30.88 -17.28
N GLU A 412 11.64 29.58 -17.01
CA GLU A 412 10.54 28.62 -17.07
C GLU A 412 9.49 28.95 -16.00
N LYS A 413 8.20 28.80 -16.34
CA LYS A 413 7.11 28.91 -15.37
C LYS A 413 6.68 27.53 -14.91
N VAL A 414 6.70 27.30 -13.59
CA VAL A 414 6.33 26.01 -13.00
C VAL A 414 5.23 26.10 -11.97
N LYS A 415 4.49 25.00 -11.86
CA LYS A 415 3.45 24.73 -10.87
C LYS A 415 3.88 23.51 -10.06
N ILE A 416 3.55 23.51 -8.78
CA ILE A 416 3.92 22.44 -7.86
C ILE A 416 2.65 21.80 -7.32
N ALA A 417 2.58 20.47 -7.39
CA ALA A 417 1.55 19.71 -6.70
C ALA A 417 2.21 18.72 -5.74
N MET A 418 1.75 18.66 -4.49
CA MET A 418 2.20 17.62 -3.55
C MET A 418 1.06 16.70 -3.13
N ARG A 419 1.42 15.46 -2.79
CA ARG A 419 0.50 14.37 -2.44
C ARG A 419 0.94 13.68 -1.16
N ALA A 420 -0.03 13.23 -0.38
CA ALA A 420 0.20 12.27 0.70
C ALA A 420 0.14 10.86 0.09
N GLY A 421 1.26 10.13 0.06
CA GLY A 421 1.33 8.80 -0.53
C GLY A 421 1.00 8.77 -2.04
N ALA A 422 0.37 7.68 -2.49
CA ALA A 422 0.09 7.45 -3.92
C ALA A 422 -1.18 8.17 -4.43
N ILE A 423 -2.06 8.65 -3.54
CA ILE A 423 -3.42 9.10 -3.89
C ILE A 423 -3.73 10.51 -3.37
N GLY A 424 -4.26 11.35 -4.27
CA GLY A 424 -4.86 12.63 -3.92
C GLY A 424 -3.85 13.78 -3.77
N VAL A 425 -4.15 14.91 -4.39
CA VAL A 425 -3.36 16.14 -4.23
C VAL A 425 -3.80 16.84 -2.95
N ARG A 426 -2.82 17.30 -2.16
CA ARG A 426 -3.01 17.98 -0.87
C ARG A 426 -2.49 19.40 -0.87
N TYR A 427 -1.64 19.73 -1.83
CA TYR A 427 -0.97 21.03 -1.93
C TYR A 427 -0.82 21.42 -3.40
N LEU A 428 -1.26 22.62 -3.78
CA LEU A 428 -1.19 23.11 -5.16
C LEU A 428 -0.67 24.54 -5.20
N LEU A 429 0.53 24.75 -5.74
CA LEU A 429 1.04 26.07 -6.12
C LEU A 429 0.85 26.25 -7.62
N LEU A 430 -0.12 27.07 -8.01
CA LEU A 430 -0.53 27.29 -9.39
C LEU A 430 -0.27 28.73 -9.86
N ASN A 431 -0.21 29.70 -8.95
CA ASN A 431 -0.23 31.14 -9.25
C ASN A 431 -1.52 31.51 -10.02
N SER A 432 -2.67 31.19 -9.42
CA SER A 432 -3.98 31.46 -9.99
C SER A 432 -4.32 32.95 -9.95
N LYS A 433 -4.86 33.49 -11.05
CA LYS A 433 -5.16 34.94 -11.17
C LYS A 433 -6.60 35.28 -10.81
N SER A 434 -7.54 34.46 -11.27
CA SER A 434 -8.97 34.63 -11.03
C SER A 434 -9.66 33.27 -10.98
N ALA A 435 -10.84 33.23 -10.37
CA ALA A 435 -11.77 32.10 -10.40
C ALA A 435 -12.82 32.20 -11.53
N ASP A 436 -12.79 33.26 -12.34
CA ASP A 436 -13.82 33.52 -13.36
C ASP A 436 -13.83 32.48 -14.48
N THR A 437 -12.65 32.04 -14.91
CA THR A 437 -12.51 30.95 -15.89
C THR A 437 -11.63 29.83 -15.34
N GLU A 438 -11.90 28.58 -15.75
CA GLU A 438 -11.07 27.45 -15.31
C GLU A 438 -9.61 27.59 -15.79
N TRP A 439 -9.39 28.29 -16.91
CA TRP A 439 -8.05 28.58 -17.42
C TRP A 439 -7.26 29.48 -16.47
N ASP A 440 -7.85 30.59 -16.03
CA ASP A 440 -7.21 31.52 -15.09
C ASP A 440 -7.02 30.89 -13.70
N ALA A 441 -7.98 30.04 -13.30
CA ALA A 441 -7.96 29.34 -12.02
C ALA A 441 -6.94 28.18 -12.00
N ARG A 442 -6.56 27.63 -13.15
CA ARG A 442 -5.43 26.68 -13.28
C ARG A 442 -4.06 27.35 -13.16
N GLY A 443 -4.03 28.67 -13.15
CA GLY A 443 -2.84 29.49 -12.96
C GLY A 443 -1.83 29.42 -14.09
N GLU A 444 -0.90 30.38 -14.09
CA GLU A 444 0.16 30.48 -15.09
C GLU A 444 1.50 29.87 -14.63
N GLY A 445 1.59 29.44 -13.37
CA GLY A 445 2.84 29.02 -12.73
C GLY A 445 3.70 30.18 -12.23
N PHE A 446 4.67 29.86 -11.38
CA PHE A 446 5.65 30.79 -10.84
C PHE A 446 6.84 30.85 -11.77
N GLN A 447 7.24 32.07 -12.15
CA GLN A 447 8.41 32.27 -13.00
C GLN A 447 9.66 32.29 -12.13
N THR A 448 10.60 31.41 -12.43
CA THR A 448 11.89 31.31 -11.75
C THR A 448 12.90 32.26 -12.41
N LEU A 449 12.68 33.57 -12.21
CA LEU A 449 13.50 34.61 -12.86
C LEU A 449 14.78 34.98 -12.09
N SER A 450 14.82 34.73 -10.79
CA SER A 450 15.98 34.93 -9.94
C SER A 450 15.96 33.86 -8.86
N SER A 451 17.14 33.47 -8.38
CA SER A 451 17.28 32.71 -7.14
C SER A 451 16.41 33.34 -6.04
N GLY A 452 15.81 32.49 -5.21
CA GLY A 452 14.95 32.94 -4.13
C GLY A 452 13.94 31.89 -3.70
N SER A 453 13.05 32.32 -2.82
CA SER A 453 12.02 31.45 -2.25
C SER A 453 10.63 31.93 -2.60
N LEU A 454 9.73 30.98 -2.81
CA LEU A 454 8.30 31.24 -2.79
C LEU A 454 7.91 31.50 -1.33
N ILE A 455 7.60 32.74 -1.02
CA ILE A 455 7.21 33.15 0.33
C ILE A 455 5.72 32.82 0.54
N ARG A 456 5.33 32.43 1.77
CA ARG A 456 3.92 32.18 2.17
C ARG A 456 3.25 31.08 1.34
N THR A 457 4.01 30.07 0.94
CA THR A 457 3.54 28.99 0.08
C THR A 457 2.30 28.25 0.62
N PRO A 458 2.10 28.00 1.93
CA PRO A 458 0.85 27.38 2.39
C PRO A 458 -0.40 28.24 2.14
N TYR A 459 -0.28 29.56 2.32
CA TYR A 459 -1.38 30.49 2.04
C TYR A 459 -1.66 30.56 0.54
N GLN A 460 -0.61 30.69 -0.27
CA GLN A 460 -0.73 30.68 -1.73
C GLN A 460 -1.34 29.36 -2.22
N ALA A 461 -0.98 28.22 -1.63
CA ALA A 461 -1.54 26.93 -1.98
C ALA A 461 -3.02 26.83 -1.63
N ALA A 462 -3.43 27.26 -0.43
CA ALA A 462 -4.83 27.30 -0.03
C ALA A 462 -5.65 28.21 -0.96
N ARG A 463 -5.11 29.40 -1.30
CA ARG A 463 -5.74 30.34 -2.24
C ARG A 463 -5.88 29.78 -3.65
N ASP A 464 -4.83 29.14 -4.19
CA ASP A 464 -4.86 28.54 -5.53
C ASP A 464 -5.85 27.37 -5.60
N MET A 465 -5.91 26.54 -4.55
CA MET A 465 -6.90 25.46 -4.43
C MET A 465 -8.31 26.02 -4.37
N TRP A 466 -8.55 27.04 -3.54
CA TRP A 466 -9.85 27.70 -3.42
C TRP A 466 -10.29 28.33 -4.74
N MET A 467 -9.42 29.06 -5.45
CA MET A 467 -9.75 29.65 -6.75
C MET A 467 -10.12 28.59 -7.80
N LEU A 468 -9.36 27.49 -7.85
CA LEU A 468 -9.63 26.38 -8.75
C LEU A 468 -10.95 25.68 -8.41
N ASN A 469 -11.23 25.50 -7.13
CA ASN A 469 -12.49 24.93 -6.65
C ASN A 469 -13.67 25.85 -6.95
N GLU A 470 -13.55 27.15 -6.71
CA GLU A 470 -14.59 28.15 -6.98
C GLU A 470 -14.97 28.14 -8.47
N SER A 471 -13.98 28.14 -9.37
CA SER A 471 -14.23 28.08 -10.82
C SER A 471 -14.96 26.79 -11.22
N ARG A 472 -14.53 25.64 -10.69
CA ARG A 472 -15.16 24.34 -10.95
C ARG A 472 -16.56 24.25 -10.36
N MET A 473 -16.76 24.74 -9.15
CA MET A 473 -18.04 24.74 -8.45
C MET A 473 -19.05 25.67 -9.15
N ARG A 474 -18.63 26.86 -9.61
CA ARG A 474 -19.47 27.71 -10.47
C ARG A 474 -19.91 26.97 -11.74
N LYS A 475 -18.99 26.27 -12.41
CA LYS A 475 -19.32 25.44 -13.58
C LYS A 475 -20.31 24.32 -13.24
N LEU A 476 -20.17 23.66 -12.08
CA LEU A 476 -21.11 22.63 -11.62
C LEU A 476 -22.49 23.21 -11.27
N ARG A 477 -22.55 24.37 -10.60
CA ARG A 477 -23.79 25.10 -10.27
C ARG A 477 -24.59 25.52 -11.49
N GLN A 478 -23.92 25.91 -12.59
CA GLN A 478 -24.59 26.21 -13.87
C GLN A 478 -25.43 25.03 -14.40
N TYR A 479 -25.11 23.80 -13.97
CA TYR A 479 -25.86 22.58 -14.30
C TYR A 479 -26.67 22.04 -13.11
N SER A 480 -26.83 22.83 -12.04
CA SER A 480 -27.49 22.45 -10.78
C SER A 480 -26.92 21.19 -10.13
N ILE A 481 -25.61 20.98 -10.28
CA ILE A 481 -24.87 19.96 -9.57
C ILE A 481 -24.32 20.60 -8.30
N GLU A 482 -25.09 20.50 -7.22
CA GLU A 482 -24.75 21.08 -5.92
C GLU A 482 -24.45 20.00 -4.89
N ASN A 483 -23.43 20.26 -4.09
CA ASN A 483 -23.06 19.42 -2.97
C ASN A 483 -22.97 20.31 -1.73
N GLN A 484 -23.99 20.25 -0.89
CA GLN A 484 -24.15 21.13 0.28
C GLN A 484 -22.93 21.08 1.21
N ARG A 485 -22.31 19.90 1.41
CA ARG A 485 -21.09 19.77 2.21
C ARG A 485 -19.91 20.51 1.57
N LEU A 486 -19.76 20.42 0.25
CA LEU A 486 -18.71 21.17 -0.47
C LEU A 486 -18.92 22.67 -0.34
N GLU A 487 -20.16 23.15 -0.41
CA GLU A 487 -20.45 24.58 -0.27
C GLU A 487 -20.09 25.12 1.11
N VAL A 488 -20.39 24.37 2.17
CA VAL A 488 -20.03 24.73 3.55
C VAL A 488 -18.50 24.78 3.70
N LEU A 489 -17.79 23.74 3.27
CA LEU A 489 -16.33 23.70 3.35
C LEU A 489 -15.70 24.85 2.54
N HIS A 490 -16.18 25.08 1.32
CA HIS A 490 -15.65 26.11 0.44
C HIS A 490 -15.88 27.54 0.97
N ALA A 491 -17.02 27.78 1.63
CA ALA A 491 -17.31 29.05 2.30
C ALA A 491 -16.44 29.25 3.55
N GLN A 492 -16.24 28.22 4.37
CA GLN A 492 -15.37 28.28 5.55
C GLN A 492 -13.91 28.51 5.16
N ALA A 493 -13.44 27.86 4.10
CA ALA A 493 -12.11 28.10 3.55
C ALA A 493 -11.93 29.56 3.11
N LYS A 494 -12.93 30.15 2.45
CA LYS A 494 -12.92 31.57 2.07
C LYS A 494 -12.79 32.48 3.29
N GLN A 495 -13.60 32.24 4.32
CA GLN A 495 -13.54 33.01 5.56
C GLN A 495 -12.12 33.00 6.17
N HIS A 496 -11.50 31.82 6.29
CA HIS A 496 -10.13 31.72 6.82
C HIS A 496 -9.08 32.35 5.91
N LEU A 497 -9.25 32.31 4.58
CA LEU A 497 -8.35 33.01 3.66
C LEU A 497 -8.44 34.53 3.82
N ASP A 498 -9.64 35.07 4.04
CA ASP A 498 -9.88 36.50 4.26
C ASP A 498 -9.36 36.96 5.63
N GLU A 499 -9.56 36.15 6.68
CA GLU A 499 -8.98 36.37 8.02
C GLU A 499 -7.44 36.31 7.97
N ALA A 500 -6.86 35.36 7.22
CA ALA A 500 -5.42 35.28 7.03
C ALA A 500 -4.89 36.51 6.27
N GLU A 501 -5.57 36.97 5.22
CA GLU A 501 -5.18 38.16 4.47
C GLU A 501 -5.21 39.41 5.38
N THR A 502 -6.26 39.55 6.19
CA THR A 502 -6.39 40.64 7.18
C THR A 502 -5.25 40.59 8.21
N ALA A 503 -5.01 39.42 8.83
CA ALA A 503 -3.93 39.24 9.79
C ALA A 503 -2.55 39.51 9.18
N MET A 504 -2.35 39.16 7.91
CA MET A 504 -1.12 39.46 7.18
C MET A 504 -0.92 40.96 6.97
N HIS A 505 -1.99 41.70 6.61
CA HIS A 505 -1.95 43.16 6.49
C HIS A 505 -1.67 43.84 7.83
N GLU A 506 -2.24 43.32 8.92
CA GLU A 506 -2.03 43.78 10.29
C GLU A 506 -0.70 43.29 10.92
N LYS A 507 0.06 42.45 10.22
CA LYS A 507 1.32 41.83 10.67
C LYS A 507 1.17 40.92 11.91
N GLN A 508 -0.02 40.36 12.12
CA GLN A 508 -0.29 39.36 13.16
C GLN A 508 0.08 37.96 12.66
N TRP A 509 1.36 37.61 12.71
CA TRP A 509 1.88 36.37 12.10
C TRP A 509 1.31 35.09 12.71
N ASP A 510 1.04 35.06 14.02
CA ASP A 510 0.42 33.90 14.66
C ASP A 510 -0.99 33.63 14.13
N ALA A 511 -1.81 34.68 14.02
CA ALA A 511 -3.14 34.61 13.43
C ALA A 511 -3.08 34.26 11.94
N PHE A 512 -2.16 34.85 11.19
CA PHE A 512 -1.92 34.51 9.78
C PHE A 512 -1.64 33.02 9.58
N ILE A 513 -0.74 32.44 10.39
CA ILE A 513 -0.41 31.01 10.31
C ILE A 513 -1.60 30.14 10.74
N LYS A 514 -2.31 30.52 11.81
CA LYS A 514 -3.52 29.83 12.29
C LYS A 514 -4.58 29.72 11.18
N HIS A 515 -4.98 30.86 10.60
CA HIS A 515 -6.02 30.91 9.57
C HIS A 515 -5.56 30.28 8.25
N THR A 516 -4.28 30.45 7.87
CA THR A 516 -3.70 29.77 6.69
C THR A 516 -3.77 28.25 6.82
N ARG A 517 -3.33 27.70 7.96
CA ARG A 517 -3.38 26.25 8.21
C ARG A 517 -4.81 25.73 8.26
N ALA A 518 -5.73 26.51 8.84
CA ALA A 518 -7.15 26.16 8.87
C ALA A 518 -7.77 26.12 7.46
N GLY A 519 -7.59 27.17 6.66
CA GLY A 519 -8.04 27.21 5.27
C GLY A 519 -7.45 26.08 4.44
N MET A 520 -6.16 25.78 4.61
CA MET A 520 -5.49 24.66 3.92
C MET A 520 -6.05 23.29 4.33
N GLY A 521 -6.36 23.09 5.63
CA GLY A 521 -7.03 21.90 6.14
C GLY A 521 -8.39 21.66 5.50
N ILE A 522 -9.17 22.72 5.34
CA ILE A 522 -10.49 22.65 4.72
C ILE A 522 -10.37 22.41 3.21
N GLU A 523 -9.51 23.14 2.51
CA GLU A 523 -9.31 23.00 1.06
C GLU A 523 -8.74 21.63 0.66
N SER A 524 -7.86 21.05 1.47
CA SER A 524 -7.34 19.69 1.26
C SER A 524 -8.41 18.60 1.44
N ARG A 525 -9.57 18.91 2.04
CA ARG A 525 -10.79 18.08 2.02
C ARG A 525 -11.71 18.43 0.85
N ALA A 526 -11.93 19.72 0.60
CA ALA A 526 -12.84 20.21 -0.43
C ALA A 526 -12.35 19.86 -1.85
N TYR A 527 -11.06 20.03 -2.15
CA TYR A 527 -10.51 19.81 -3.49
C TYR A 527 -10.69 18.37 -4.03
N PRO A 528 -10.34 17.30 -3.28
CA PRO A 528 -10.66 15.94 -3.71
C PRO A 528 -12.15 15.70 -3.90
N ASP A 529 -13.00 16.28 -3.04
CA ASP A 529 -14.45 16.13 -3.10
C ASP A 529 -15.01 16.81 -4.37
N VAL A 530 -14.60 18.05 -4.70
CA VAL A 530 -14.98 18.75 -5.96
C VAL A 530 -14.56 17.95 -7.18
N LYS A 531 -13.31 17.46 -7.22
CA LYS A 531 -12.81 16.63 -8.31
C LYS A 531 -13.58 15.31 -8.42
N THR A 532 -13.94 14.71 -7.29
CA THR A 532 -14.70 13.45 -7.26
C THR A 532 -16.12 13.68 -7.74
N THR A 533 -16.80 14.76 -7.34
CA THR A 533 -18.11 15.15 -7.87
C THR A 533 -18.07 15.35 -9.39
N GLN A 534 -17.07 16.07 -9.91
CA GLN A 534 -16.91 16.24 -11.36
C GLN A 534 -16.68 14.90 -12.08
N ASN A 535 -15.80 14.04 -11.54
CA ASN A 535 -15.52 12.72 -12.12
C ASN A 535 -16.72 11.78 -12.01
N ASP A 536 -17.52 11.86 -10.95
CA ASP A 536 -18.72 11.06 -10.75
C ASP A 536 -19.71 11.34 -11.87
N VAL A 537 -19.99 12.62 -12.15
CA VAL A 537 -20.85 13.04 -13.27
C VAL A 537 -20.38 12.48 -14.62
N ILE A 538 -19.06 12.44 -14.86
CA ILE A 538 -18.47 11.84 -16.08
C ILE A 538 -18.65 10.32 -16.11
N ARG A 539 -18.40 9.61 -14.98
CA ARG A 539 -18.57 8.15 -14.88
C ARG A 539 -20.00 7.71 -15.15
N GLY A 540 -20.99 8.53 -14.76
CA GLY A 540 -22.41 8.27 -15.02
C GLY A 540 -22.70 8.15 -16.51
N VAL A 541 -22.16 9.07 -17.32
CA VAL A 541 -22.33 9.01 -18.78
C VAL A 541 -21.72 7.76 -19.39
N ILE A 542 -20.58 7.29 -18.87
CA ILE A 542 -19.95 6.07 -19.39
C ILE A 542 -20.90 4.88 -19.24
N PHE A 543 -21.60 4.75 -18.11
CA PHE A 543 -22.60 3.69 -17.91
C PHE A 543 -23.77 3.82 -18.89
N PHE A 544 -24.35 5.01 -19.02
CA PHE A 544 -25.47 5.20 -19.96
C PHE A 544 -25.06 4.99 -21.40
N MET A 545 -23.88 5.45 -21.81
CA MET A 545 -23.34 5.21 -23.15
C MET A 545 -23.11 3.72 -23.43
N LEU A 546 -22.68 2.94 -22.44
CA LEU A 546 -22.63 1.48 -22.55
C LEU A 546 -24.04 0.89 -22.78
N LEU A 547 -25.05 1.40 -22.06
CA LEU A 547 -26.45 0.98 -22.18
C LEU A 547 -27.11 1.44 -23.50
N VAL A 548 -26.61 2.52 -24.12
CA VAL A 548 -27.07 2.96 -25.46
C VAL A 548 -26.76 1.91 -26.52
N ILE A 549 -25.67 1.13 -26.40
CA ILE A 549 -25.33 0.08 -27.38
C ILE A 549 -26.43 -1.00 -27.51
N PRO A 550 -26.84 -1.71 -26.43
CA PRO A 550 -27.95 -2.66 -26.51
C PRO A 550 -29.29 -1.97 -26.78
N CYS A 551 -29.49 -0.74 -26.31
CA CYS A 551 -30.68 0.05 -26.62
C CYS A 551 -30.82 0.32 -28.12
N ALA A 552 -29.72 0.73 -28.78
CA ALA A 552 -29.69 0.98 -30.22
C ALA A 552 -29.94 -0.31 -31.02
N PHE A 553 -29.40 -1.44 -30.56
CA PHE A 553 -29.70 -2.76 -31.11
C PHE A 553 -31.20 -3.10 -30.98
N PHE A 554 -31.80 -2.95 -29.79
CA PHE A 554 -33.21 -3.26 -29.59
C PHE A 554 -34.13 -2.32 -30.37
N LEU A 555 -33.81 -1.03 -30.43
CA LEU A 555 -34.61 -0.04 -31.14
C LEU A 555 -34.52 -0.22 -32.66
N GLU A 556 -33.35 -0.56 -33.21
CA GLU A 556 -33.21 -0.96 -34.62
C GLU A 556 -34.11 -2.16 -34.94
N ARG A 557 -34.06 -3.19 -34.09
CA ARG A 557 -34.88 -4.39 -34.26
C ARG A 557 -36.38 -4.13 -34.15
N LEU A 558 -36.79 -3.24 -33.23
CA LEU A 558 -38.21 -2.90 -33.01
C LEU A 558 -38.79 -2.02 -34.13
N LEU A 559 -38.04 -1.01 -34.59
CA LEU A 559 -38.51 -0.02 -35.56
C LEU A 559 -38.29 -0.45 -37.01
N PHE A 560 -37.05 -0.80 -37.38
CA PHE A 560 -36.65 -0.98 -38.78
C PHE A 560 -36.60 -2.45 -39.20
N THR A 561 -36.06 -3.34 -38.35
CA THR A 561 -35.98 -4.79 -38.60
C THR A 561 -35.26 -5.13 -39.92
N PHE A 562 -34.05 -4.57 -40.14
CA PHE A 562 -33.30 -4.87 -41.35
C PHE A 562 -32.85 -6.34 -41.41
N SER A 563 -33.02 -6.98 -42.56
CA SER A 563 -32.62 -8.38 -42.82
C SER A 563 -31.15 -8.52 -43.23
N ASP A 564 -30.61 -7.52 -43.94
CA ASP A 564 -29.20 -7.47 -44.31
C ASP A 564 -28.35 -7.01 -43.12
N ILE A 565 -27.32 -7.79 -42.76
CA ILE A 565 -26.39 -7.48 -41.67
C ILE A 565 -25.70 -6.12 -41.85
N ARG A 566 -25.43 -5.68 -43.09
CA ARG A 566 -24.81 -4.38 -43.37
C ARG A 566 -25.74 -3.24 -43.01
N MET A 567 -26.99 -3.34 -43.44
CA MET A 567 -28.06 -2.38 -43.13
C MET A 567 -28.42 -2.41 -41.65
N GLN A 568 -28.34 -3.58 -41.02
CA GLN A 568 -28.55 -3.73 -39.59
C GLN A 568 -27.46 -3.00 -38.79
N ILE A 569 -26.18 -3.23 -39.11
CA ILE A 569 -25.06 -2.51 -38.46
C ILE A 569 -25.17 -1.01 -38.72
N GLY A 570 -25.52 -0.60 -39.94
CA GLY A 570 -25.78 0.80 -40.28
C GLY A 570 -26.94 1.41 -39.49
N GLY A 571 -28.04 0.67 -39.31
CA GLY A 571 -29.21 1.08 -38.54
C GLY A 571 -28.91 1.22 -37.05
N ILE A 572 -28.18 0.26 -36.47
CA ILE A 572 -27.70 0.34 -35.07
C ILE A 572 -26.81 1.57 -34.89
N GLY A 573 -25.87 1.79 -35.81
CA GLY A 573 -24.99 2.96 -35.80
C GLY A 573 -25.77 4.28 -35.90
N ALA A 574 -26.76 4.37 -36.78
CA ALA A 574 -27.60 5.55 -36.94
C ALA A 574 -28.41 5.83 -35.66
N VAL A 575 -29.06 4.82 -35.08
CA VAL A 575 -29.80 4.95 -33.83
C VAL A 575 -28.89 5.37 -32.68
N PHE A 576 -27.71 4.75 -32.56
CA PHE A 576 -26.71 5.11 -31.56
C PHE A 576 -26.31 6.59 -31.67
N VAL A 577 -26.03 7.09 -32.88
CA VAL A 577 -25.69 8.50 -33.12
C VAL A 577 -26.85 9.42 -32.75
N VAL A 578 -28.10 9.07 -33.08
CA VAL A 578 -29.27 9.86 -32.72
C VAL A 578 -29.45 9.95 -31.20
N ILE A 579 -29.38 8.82 -30.50
CA ILE A 579 -29.47 8.78 -29.02
C ILE A 579 -28.30 9.55 -28.42
N TRP A 580 -27.10 9.42 -28.96
CA TRP A 580 -25.91 10.16 -28.52
C TRP A 580 -26.08 11.67 -28.72
N ILE A 581 -26.57 12.14 -29.87
CA ILE A 581 -26.87 13.57 -30.10
C ILE A 581 -27.84 14.06 -29.03
N PHE A 582 -28.93 13.33 -28.81
CA PHE A 582 -29.90 13.70 -27.80
C PHE A 582 -29.29 13.74 -26.39
N LEU A 583 -28.53 12.71 -26.01
CA LEU A 583 -27.85 12.64 -24.71
C LEU A 583 -26.80 13.76 -24.54
N SER A 584 -26.07 14.10 -25.60
CA SER A 584 -25.07 15.18 -25.60
C SER A 584 -25.68 16.54 -25.35
N GLN A 585 -26.93 16.75 -25.76
CA GLN A 585 -27.67 17.99 -25.51
C GLN A 585 -28.23 18.02 -24.09
N VAL A 586 -28.66 16.89 -23.55
CA VAL A 586 -29.43 16.85 -22.31
C VAL A 586 -28.54 16.64 -21.07
N HIS A 587 -27.42 15.93 -21.19
CA HIS A 587 -26.60 15.56 -20.04
C HIS A 587 -25.38 16.48 -19.81
N PRO A 588 -25.18 17.04 -18.61
CA PRO A 588 -24.14 18.06 -18.35
C PRO A 588 -22.70 17.55 -18.47
N ALA A 589 -22.46 16.25 -18.30
CA ALA A 589 -21.08 15.71 -18.40
C ALA A 589 -20.42 15.91 -19.77
N PHE A 590 -21.22 16.07 -20.84
CA PHE A 590 -20.69 16.35 -22.17
C PHE A 590 -20.04 17.73 -22.23
N ASP A 591 -20.58 18.73 -21.52
CA ASP A 591 -19.99 20.07 -21.43
C ASP A 591 -18.89 20.20 -20.36
N LEU A 592 -18.94 19.33 -19.33
CA LEU A 592 -17.87 19.23 -18.33
C LEU A 592 -16.61 18.55 -18.89
N SER A 593 -16.74 17.76 -19.96
CA SER A 593 -15.67 17.04 -20.65
C SER A 593 -15.61 17.43 -22.13
N ASN A 594 -14.90 16.65 -22.95
CA ASN A 594 -14.96 16.78 -24.41
C ASN A 594 -15.92 15.71 -24.97
N PRO A 595 -17.07 16.09 -25.57
CA PRO A 595 -18.06 15.15 -26.08
C PRO A 595 -17.52 14.14 -27.10
N PHE A 596 -16.60 14.61 -27.95
CA PHE A 596 -16.01 13.80 -29.01
C PHE A 596 -15.05 12.75 -28.46
N VAL A 597 -14.38 13.03 -27.33
CA VAL A 597 -13.49 12.04 -26.69
C VAL A 597 -14.30 10.88 -26.13
N ILE A 598 -15.46 11.16 -25.51
CA ILE A 598 -16.39 10.13 -25.03
C ILE A 598 -16.88 9.30 -26.22
N LEU A 599 -17.36 9.94 -27.29
CA LEU A 599 -17.81 9.25 -28.51
C LEU A 599 -16.70 8.38 -29.11
N LEU A 600 -15.49 8.92 -29.27
CA LEU A 600 -14.34 8.23 -29.84
C LEU A 600 -13.99 6.97 -29.02
N ALA A 601 -14.03 7.05 -27.69
CA ALA A 601 -13.77 5.90 -26.82
C ALA A 601 -14.75 4.74 -27.07
N PHE A 602 -16.05 5.04 -27.26
CA PHE A 602 -17.06 4.02 -27.57
C PHE A 602 -16.94 3.48 -29.00
N VAL A 603 -16.55 4.31 -29.97
CA VAL A 603 -16.24 3.85 -31.33
C VAL A 603 -15.04 2.90 -31.33
N ILE A 604 -13.98 3.23 -30.58
CA ILE A 604 -12.81 2.35 -30.41
C ILE A 604 -13.22 1.03 -29.74
N LEU A 605 -14.05 1.09 -28.69
CA LEU A 605 -14.55 -0.11 -28.01
C LEU A 605 -15.38 -1.00 -28.96
N ALA A 606 -16.26 -0.41 -29.76
CA ALA A 606 -17.08 -1.13 -30.74
C ALA A 606 -16.21 -1.79 -31.82
N LEU A 607 -15.20 -1.07 -32.34
CA LEU A 607 -14.22 -1.62 -33.28
C LEU A 607 -13.42 -2.77 -32.65
N ALA A 608 -13.00 -2.63 -31.39
CA ALA A 608 -12.30 -3.69 -30.67
C ALA A 608 -13.16 -4.95 -30.52
N ILE A 609 -14.43 -4.81 -30.11
CA ILE A 609 -15.38 -5.95 -30.00
C ILE A 609 -15.58 -6.61 -31.37
N PHE A 610 -15.73 -5.84 -32.43
CA PHE A 610 -15.88 -6.35 -33.79
C PHE A 610 -14.65 -7.15 -34.23
N VAL A 611 -13.44 -6.62 -34.02
CA VAL A 611 -12.17 -7.30 -34.34
C VAL A 611 -12.03 -8.58 -33.52
N ILE A 612 -12.30 -8.54 -32.22
CA ILE A 612 -12.27 -9.71 -31.32
C ILE A 612 -13.26 -10.77 -31.79
N SER A 613 -14.47 -10.37 -32.20
CA SER A 613 -15.49 -11.29 -32.70
C SER A 613 -15.04 -12.01 -33.99
N ILE A 614 -14.45 -11.27 -34.94
CA ILE A 614 -13.89 -11.87 -36.16
C ILE A 614 -12.75 -12.83 -35.82
N LEU A 615 -11.83 -12.41 -34.95
CA LEU A 615 -10.67 -13.21 -34.58
C LEU A 615 -11.09 -14.51 -33.87
N SER A 616 -12.02 -14.41 -32.92
CA SER A 616 -12.60 -15.57 -32.22
C SER A 616 -13.38 -16.49 -33.16
N GLY A 617 -14.13 -15.91 -34.11
CA GLY A 617 -14.83 -16.68 -35.15
C GLY A 617 -13.87 -17.50 -36.01
N ARG A 618 -12.82 -16.86 -36.54
CA ARG A 618 -11.78 -17.54 -37.33
C ARG A 618 -10.99 -18.57 -36.54
N PHE A 619 -10.67 -18.27 -35.28
CA PHE A 619 -9.99 -19.20 -34.38
C PHE A 619 -10.84 -20.47 -34.18
N ASN A 620 -12.12 -20.32 -33.85
CA ASN A 620 -13.04 -21.44 -33.70
C ASN A 620 -13.20 -22.23 -35.01
N GLU A 621 -13.25 -21.56 -36.16
CA GLU A 621 -13.30 -22.23 -37.47
C GLU A 621 -12.04 -23.06 -37.73
N ASN A 622 -10.85 -22.52 -37.42
CA ASN A 622 -9.59 -23.23 -37.56
C ASN A 622 -9.49 -24.43 -36.60
N ILE A 623 -9.94 -24.28 -35.35
CA ILE A 623 -10.01 -25.40 -34.39
C ILE A 623 -10.94 -26.50 -34.90
N ARG A 624 -12.09 -26.15 -35.50
CA ARG A 624 -13.01 -27.14 -36.10
C ARG A 624 -12.36 -27.87 -37.27
N ARG A 625 -11.64 -27.17 -38.14
CA ARG A 625 -10.92 -27.78 -39.28
C ARG A 625 -9.79 -28.71 -38.83
N LEU A 626 -9.09 -28.37 -37.75
CA LEU A 626 -8.06 -29.24 -37.17
C LEU A 626 -8.66 -30.51 -36.53
N ARG A 627 -9.84 -30.41 -35.90
CA ARG A 627 -10.53 -31.58 -35.31
C ARG A 627 -11.15 -32.52 -36.36
N SER A 628 -11.59 -32.02 -37.51
CA SER A 628 -12.23 -32.84 -38.55
C SER A 628 -11.28 -33.76 -39.33
N ALA A 629 -9.96 -33.62 -39.15
CA ALA A 629 -8.97 -34.37 -39.94
C ALA A 629 -8.66 -35.77 -39.39
N GLU A 630 -8.95 -36.08 -38.12
CA GLU A 630 -8.59 -37.38 -37.51
C GLU A 630 -9.77 -38.18 -36.94
N VAL A 631 -10.96 -37.60 -36.72
CA VAL A 631 -12.09 -38.35 -36.15
C VAL A 631 -13.42 -37.91 -36.78
N LEU A 632 -14.08 -38.83 -37.49
CA LEU A 632 -15.37 -38.68 -38.16
C LEU A 632 -16.56 -38.73 -37.15
N LEU A 633 -16.44 -38.05 -36.00
CA LEU A 633 -17.52 -37.91 -35.04
C LEU A 633 -18.36 -36.66 -35.38
N HIS A 634 -19.60 -36.88 -35.80
CA HIS A 634 -20.60 -35.83 -35.98
C HIS A 634 -21.03 -35.22 -34.62
N GLU A 635 -20.24 -34.29 -34.07
CA GLU A 635 -20.66 -33.48 -32.92
C GLU A 635 -21.72 -32.44 -33.34
N THR A 636 -22.96 -32.71 -32.97
CA THR A 636 -24.14 -31.84 -33.17
C THR A 636 -24.34 -30.81 -32.04
N ASP A 637 -23.29 -30.41 -31.30
CA ASP A 637 -23.45 -29.52 -30.13
C ASP A 637 -23.41 -28.00 -30.43
N VAL A 638 -23.43 -27.61 -31.71
CA VAL A 638 -23.51 -26.20 -32.15
C VAL A 638 -24.92 -25.59 -31.97
N GLY A 639 -25.91 -26.37 -31.50
CA GLY A 639 -27.33 -25.99 -31.49
C GLY A 639 -27.84 -25.16 -30.29
N ARG A 640 -27.21 -25.21 -29.11
CA ARG A 640 -27.81 -24.59 -27.90
C ARG A 640 -27.70 -23.06 -27.84
N VAL A 641 -26.54 -22.51 -28.22
CA VAL A 641 -26.31 -21.06 -28.21
C VAL A 641 -27.03 -20.39 -29.39
N SER A 642 -27.00 -21.00 -30.57
CA SER A 642 -27.69 -20.51 -31.77
C SER A 642 -29.21 -20.51 -31.61
N ALA A 643 -29.79 -21.57 -31.01
CA ALA A 643 -31.21 -21.63 -30.72
C ALA A 643 -31.68 -20.57 -29.71
N SER A 644 -30.88 -20.29 -28.67
CA SER A 644 -31.17 -19.22 -27.71
C SER A 644 -31.12 -17.83 -28.35
N VAL A 645 -30.16 -17.58 -29.26
CA VAL A 645 -30.09 -16.31 -30.02
C VAL A 645 -31.28 -16.16 -30.97
N ALA A 646 -31.68 -17.24 -31.66
CA ALA A 646 -32.86 -17.24 -32.53
C ALA A 646 -34.15 -17.03 -31.72
N ALA A 647 -34.28 -17.66 -30.55
CA ALA A 647 -35.38 -17.43 -29.62
C ALA A 647 -35.39 -15.97 -29.15
N PHE A 648 -34.24 -15.41 -28.78
CA PHE A 648 -34.14 -14.01 -28.36
C PHE A 648 -34.62 -13.04 -29.46
N GLN A 649 -34.22 -13.26 -30.73
CA GLN A 649 -34.70 -12.47 -31.87
C GLN A 649 -36.20 -12.64 -32.11
N LEU A 650 -36.73 -13.85 -31.96
CA LEU A 650 -38.15 -14.14 -32.08
C LEU A 650 -38.98 -13.45 -30.97
N GLY A 651 -38.43 -13.33 -29.75
CA GLY A 651 -39.00 -12.55 -28.66
C GLY A 651 -39.20 -11.07 -29.05
N ILE A 652 -38.13 -10.43 -29.57
CA ILE A 652 -38.20 -9.03 -30.04
C ILE A 652 -39.24 -8.87 -31.16
N ALA A 653 -39.29 -9.80 -32.11
CA ALA A 653 -40.25 -9.76 -33.22
C ALA A 653 -41.71 -9.86 -32.74
N ASN A 654 -41.98 -10.57 -31.65
CA ASN A 654 -43.33 -10.69 -31.08
C ASN A 654 -43.83 -9.40 -30.43
N MET A 655 -42.94 -8.59 -29.85
CA MET A 655 -43.29 -7.26 -29.33
C MET A 655 -43.85 -6.35 -30.43
N LYS A 656 -43.29 -6.43 -31.65
CA LYS A 656 -43.73 -5.64 -32.81
C LYS A 656 -45.15 -5.98 -33.26
N LYS A 657 -45.61 -7.22 -33.05
CA LYS A 657 -46.98 -7.66 -33.41
C LYS A 657 -48.04 -7.03 -32.49
N ARG A 658 -47.70 -6.67 -31.26
CA ARG A 658 -48.64 -6.18 -30.22
C ARG A 658 -48.29 -4.76 -29.75
N LYS A 659 -48.23 -3.84 -30.71
CA LYS A 659 -47.74 -2.45 -30.56
C LYS A 659 -48.34 -1.70 -29.36
N LEU A 660 -49.66 -1.77 -29.14
CA LEU A 660 -50.35 -1.01 -28.09
C LEU A 660 -49.90 -1.45 -26.69
N ARG A 661 -49.82 -2.76 -26.45
CA ARG A 661 -49.35 -3.32 -25.16
C ARG A 661 -47.89 -2.97 -24.93
N THR A 662 -47.05 -3.20 -25.93
CA THR A 662 -45.62 -2.91 -25.83
C THR A 662 -45.37 -1.43 -25.52
N TRP A 663 -46.13 -0.52 -26.13
CA TRP A 663 -46.03 0.90 -25.84
C TRP A 663 -46.51 1.26 -24.42
N LEU A 664 -47.63 0.72 -23.96
CA LEU A 664 -48.16 0.97 -22.60
C LEU A 664 -47.21 0.46 -21.50
N THR A 665 -46.70 -0.77 -21.64
CA THR A 665 -45.71 -1.33 -20.70
C THR A 665 -44.42 -0.52 -20.72
N PHE A 666 -43.94 -0.14 -21.91
CA PHE A 666 -42.76 0.72 -22.06
C PHE A 666 -42.95 2.09 -21.40
N ALA A 667 -44.06 2.79 -21.66
CA ALA A 667 -44.36 4.09 -21.07
C ALA A 667 -44.43 4.04 -19.53
N THR A 668 -45.01 2.97 -18.99
CA THR A 668 -45.07 2.74 -17.54
C THR A 668 -43.68 2.58 -16.94
N LEU A 669 -42.79 1.85 -17.60
CA LEU A 669 -41.41 1.66 -17.16
C LEU A 669 -40.55 2.92 -17.29
N VAL A 670 -40.78 3.72 -18.32
CA VAL A 670 -40.16 5.05 -18.48
C VAL A 670 -40.55 5.95 -17.31
N LEU A 671 -41.84 6.03 -16.97
CA LEU A 671 -42.34 6.82 -15.84
C LEU A 671 -41.83 6.32 -14.50
N LEU A 672 -41.76 4.99 -14.30
CA LEU A 672 -41.16 4.40 -13.11
C LEU A 672 -39.69 4.79 -12.98
N THR A 673 -38.90 4.58 -14.03
CA THR A 673 -37.48 4.91 -14.03
C THR A 673 -37.29 6.39 -13.74
N PHE A 674 -38.08 7.26 -14.36
CA PHE A 674 -38.12 8.69 -14.08
C PHE A 674 -38.38 8.97 -12.59
N THR A 675 -39.40 8.32 -12.00
CA THR A 675 -39.77 8.49 -10.59
C THR A 675 -38.65 8.05 -9.66
N VAL A 676 -38.08 6.85 -9.89
CA VAL A 676 -36.97 6.33 -9.08
C VAL A 676 -35.75 7.24 -9.16
N LEU A 677 -35.36 7.66 -10.37
CA LEU A 677 -34.24 8.57 -10.56
C LEU A 677 -34.45 9.93 -9.91
N SER A 678 -35.67 10.46 -9.96
CA SER A 678 -35.99 11.79 -9.41
C SER A 678 -36.04 11.81 -7.88
N PHE A 679 -36.44 10.71 -7.23
CA PHE A 679 -36.56 10.63 -5.77
C PHE A 679 -35.33 10.03 -5.06
N THR A 680 -34.35 9.47 -5.79
CA THR A 680 -33.10 8.99 -5.20
C THR A 680 -32.08 10.12 -5.04
N SER A 681 -31.88 10.61 -3.82
CA SER A 681 -30.88 11.64 -3.50
C SER A 681 -29.83 11.10 -2.52
N ILE A 682 -28.55 11.20 -2.90
CA ILE A 682 -27.43 10.92 -2.00
C ILE A 682 -27.01 12.25 -1.38
N LYS A 683 -27.21 12.41 -0.08
CA LYS A 683 -26.64 13.54 0.67
C LYS A 683 -25.36 13.06 1.38
N SER A 684 -24.26 13.71 1.08
CA SER A 684 -23.00 13.53 1.80
C SER A 684 -22.92 14.59 2.88
N ALA A 685 -23.02 14.19 4.15
CA ALA A 685 -22.84 15.09 5.29
C ALA A 685 -21.49 14.84 5.96
N LEU A 686 -21.02 15.82 6.73
CA LEU A 686 -19.96 15.61 7.70
C LEU A 686 -20.63 15.18 9.00
N GLU A 687 -20.52 13.91 9.36
CA GLU A 687 -20.97 13.44 10.68
C GLU A 687 -19.76 13.32 11.58
N PHE A 688 -19.84 13.94 12.76
CA PHE A 688 -18.85 13.73 13.81
C PHE A 688 -19.28 12.48 14.57
N HIS A 689 -18.49 11.41 14.44
CA HIS A 689 -18.71 10.24 15.26
C HIS A 689 -18.13 10.52 16.63
N GLN A 690 -19.00 10.49 17.63
CA GLN A 690 -18.65 10.57 19.03
C GLN A 690 -18.90 9.20 19.65
N LEU A 691 -17.83 8.54 20.08
CA LEU A 691 -17.94 7.36 20.94
C LEU A 691 -17.73 7.81 22.37
N GLN A 692 -18.81 7.78 23.14
CA GLN A 692 -18.77 8.11 24.56
C GLN A 692 -18.09 6.98 25.32
N ARG A 693 -17.29 7.37 26.30
CA ARG A 693 -16.68 6.46 27.25
C ARG A 693 -17.44 6.53 28.58
N ASP A 694 -17.40 5.44 29.34
CA ASP A 694 -18.12 5.32 30.60
C ASP A 694 -17.36 5.94 31.80
N THR A 695 -16.17 6.51 31.55
CA THR A 695 -15.29 7.10 32.58
C THR A 695 -15.37 8.62 32.64
N GLU A 696 -15.08 9.15 33.83
CA GLU A 696 -14.91 10.59 34.06
C GLU A 696 -13.46 11.00 33.74
N GLY A 697 -13.29 12.09 32.99
CA GLY A 697 -12.00 12.55 32.48
C GLY A 697 -11.26 13.48 33.45
N PRO A 698 -9.91 13.54 33.39
CA PRO A 698 -9.12 14.35 34.33
C PRO A 698 -9.15 15.87 34.08
N TYR A 699 -9.43 16.35 32.86
CA TYR A 699 -9.46 17.78 32.56
C TYR A 699 -10.38 18.12 31.36
N PRO A 700 -10.96 19.35 31.31
CA PRO A 700 -11.72 19.81 30.16
C PRO A 700 -10.76 20.18 29.03
N GLY A 701 -10.74 19.41 27.95
CA GLY A 701 -9.63 19.48 27.01
C GLY A 701 -9.62 18.45 25.91
N ILE A 702 -8.48 18.37 25.21
CA ILE A 702 -8.20 17.35 24.20
C ILE A 702 -6.84 16.71 24.41
N LEU A 703 -6.73 15.44 24.01
CA LEU A 703 -5.48 14.70 23.90
C LEU A 703 -5.30 14.26 22.44
N ILE A 704 -4.18 14.68 21.84
CA ILE A 704 -3.74 14.31 20.50
C ILE A 704 -2.65 13.26 20.65
N ARG A 705 -2.91 12.04 20.16
CA ARG A 705 -1.91 10.96 20.06
C ARG A 705 -2.22 10.02 18.91
N SER A 706 -1.24 9.21 18.54
CA SER A 706 -1.48 8.05 17.67
C SER A 706 -2.38 7.04 18.38
N LYS A 707 -3.23 6.33 17.62
CA LYS A 707 -4.03 5.21 18.11
C LYS A 707 -3.18 4.08 18.70
N PHE A 708 -1.94 3.95 18.23
CA PHE A 708 -1.02 2.85 18.56
C PHE A 708 0.23 3.32 19.31
N TRP A 709 0.19 4.51 19.92
CA TRP A 709 1.35 5.15 20.56
C TRP A 709 2.59 5.26 19.65
N GLY A 710 2.37 5.31 18.33
CA GLY A 710 3.41 5.65 17.38
C GLY A 710 3.82 7.12 17.50
N PRO A 711 5.09 7.45 17.21
CA PRO A 711 5.59 8.81 17.33
C PRO A 711 4.81 9.78 16.44
N LEU A 712 4.54 10.96 16.99
CA LEU A 712 3.99 12.11 16.27
C LEU A 712 5.13 12.93 15.66
N GLU A 713 4.85 13.60 14.54
CA GLU A 713 5.75 14.60 13.96
C GLU A 713 5.69 15.90 14.78
N ASP A 714 6.79 16.65 14.86
CA ASP A 714 6.86 17.91 15.62
C ASP A 714 5.85 18.96 15.14
N THR A 715 5.44 18.86 13.88
CA THR A 715 4.34 19.62 13.29
C THR A 715 3.03 19.48 14.09
N ALA A 716 2.74 18.34 14.70
CA ALA A 716 1.54 18.15 15.50
C ALA A 716 1.51 19.06 16.74
N TYR A 717 2.63 19.16 17.46
CA TYR A 717 2.76 20.06 18.61
C TYR A 717 2.65 21.52 18.18
N ASP A 718 3.31 21.91 17.09
CA ASP A 718 3.22 23.27 16.55
C ASP A 718 1.79 23.63 16.13
N TYR A 719 1.03 22.70 15.56
CA TYR A 719 -0.38 22.92 15.21
C TYR A 719 -1.25 23.11 16.45
N ALA A 720 -1.11 22.25 17.47
CA ALA A 720 -1.86 22.38 18.71
C ALA A 720 -1.56 23.71 19.41
N ARG A 721 -0.27 24.06 19.53
CA ARG A 721 0.19 25.31 20.16
C ARG A 721 -0.38 26.54 19.47
N ILE A 722 -0.30 26.64 18.14
CA ILE A 722 -0.81 27.80 17.40
C ILE A 722 -2.33 27.92 17.47
N ASN A 723 -3.07 26.82 17.52
CA ASN A 723 -4.53 26.86 17.57
C ASN A 723 -5.08 27.19 18.96
N PHE A 724 -4.42 26.69 20.02
CA PHE A 724 -5.00 26.64 21.36
C PHE A 724 -4.28 27.45 22.42
N LYS A 725 -3.07 27.97 22.18
CA LYS A 725 -2.31 28.74 23.20
C LYS A 725 -3.08 29.92 23.83
N ASP A 726 -4.01 30.54 23.09
CA ASP A 726 -4.78 31.69 23.58
C ASP A 726 -6.04 31.28 24.36
N ARG A 727 -6.42 30.00 24.27
CA ARG A 727 -7.67 29.42 24.81
C ARG A 727 -7.43 28.33 25.85
N GLY A 728 -6.19 27.93 26.07
CA GLY A 728 -5.82 26.85 26.94
C GLY A 728 -4.32 26.63 27.04
N THR A 729 -3.94 25.75 27.98
CA THR A 729 -2.55 25.34 28.20
C THR A 729 -2.24 24.10 27.37
N VAL A 730 -1.16 24.15 26.59
CA VAL A 730 -0.72 23.07 25.69
C VAL A 730 0.57 22.45 26.21
N THR A 731 0.60 21.13 26.41
CA THR A 731 1.77 20.39 26.93
C THR A 731 2.15 19.22 25.99
N PRO A 732 3.40 19.16 25.50
CA PRO A 732 3.91 18.02 24.75
C PRO A 732 4.54 16.96 25.67
N ARG A 733 4.50 15.70 25.23
CA ARG A 733 5.12 14.57 25.94
C ARG A 733 6.01 13.76 25.02
N SER A 734 7.11 13.27 25.55
CA SER A 734 8.08 12.43 24.83
C SER A 734 8.41 11.20 25.67
N TRP A 735 8.65 10.06 25.03
CA TRP A 735 9.03 8.82 25.72
C TRP A 735 10.33 8.27 25.19
N TYR A 736 11.25 8.02 26.10
CA TYR A 736 12.45 7.24 25.80
C TYR A 736 12.22 5.82 26.31
N VAL A 737 11.74 4.97 25.41
CA VAL A 737 11.64 3.52 25.57
C VAL A 737 12.28 2.93 24.33
N ALA A 738 13.41 2.25 24.48
CA ALA A 738 14.05 1.63 23.33
C ALA A 738 13.42 0.24 23.13
N THR A 739 12.40 0.20 22.27
CA THR A 739 11.85 -1.01 21.66
C THR A 739 12.36 -1.10 20.22
N ARG A 740 13.56 -1.67 20.06
CA ARG A 740 14.00 -2.23 18.77
C ARG A 740 14.25 -3.71 19.01
N GLU A 741 13.55 -4.57 18.27
CA GLU A 741 13.81 -6.01 18.20
C GLU A 741 13.90 -6.71 19.57
N ASP A 742 12.75 -6.92 20.23
CA ASP A 742 12.61 -7.87 21.36
C ASP A 742 13.36 -7.58 22.67
N LYS A 743 13.94 -6.40 22.93
CA LYS A 743 14.66 -6.18 24.22
C LYS A 743 14.30 -4.89 24.97
N LYS A 744 14.05 -5.03 26.29
CA LYS A 744 13.88 -3.91 27.24
C LYS A 744 15.19 -3.13 27.41
N SER A 745 15.25 -1.91 26.88
CA SER A 745 16.33 -0.99 27.20
C SER A 745 16.26 -0.52 28.65
N LYS A 746 17.40 -0.51 29.33
CA LYS A 746 17.52 -0.02 30.70
C LYS A 746 18.53 1.11 30.74
N ALA A 747 18.07 2.34 30.99
CA ALA A 747 18.97 3.45 31.28
C ALA A 747 19.52 3.31 32.70
N VAL A 748 20.78 3.72 32.92
CA VAL A 748 21.41 3.66 34.24
C VAL A 748 21.39 5.04 34.89
N VAL A 749 20.78 5.12 36.07
CA VAL A 749 20.81 6.29 36.95
C VAL A 749 21.81 6.05 38.06
N ARG A 750 22.74 6.99 38.28
CA ARG A 750 23.76 6.87 39.34
C ARG A 750 23.67 8.03 40.34
N TYR A 751 23.74 7.70 41.62
CA TYR A 751 23.89 8.63 42.73
C TYR A 751 25.01 8.16 43.65
N LYS A 752 26.08 8.95 43.78
CA LYS A 752 27.29 8.57 44.54
C LYS A 752 27.77 7.18 44.08
N ASN A 753 27.83 6.19 44.98
CA ASN A 753 28.25 4.82 44.70
C ASN A 753 27.07 3.85 44.45
N LYS A 754 25.84 4.35 44.41
CA LYS A 754 24.62 3.56 44.17
C LYS A 754 24.13 3.78 42.73
N ASN A 755 23.58 2.74 42.13
CA ASN A 755 22.95 2.82 40.82
C ASN A 755 21.55 2.19 40.85
N SER A 756 20.68 2.69 39.98
CA SER A 756 19.38 2.10 39.67
C SER A 756 19.22 2.01 38.16
N ARG A 757 18.36 1.10 37.70
CA ARG A 757 18.05 0.91 36.29
C ARG A 757 16.63 1.38 36.02
N VAL A 758 16.44 2.05 34.90
CA VAL A 758 15.17 2.66 34.49
C VAL A 758 14.73 2.02 33.18
N GLN A 759 13.51 1.48 33.11
CA GLN A 759 12.99 0.83 31.91
C GLN A 759 12.42 1.83 30.90
N GLY A 760 11.94 2.98 31.36
CA GLY A 760 11.44 4.05 30.48
C GLY A 760 11.62 5.42 31.10
N ILE A 761 11.75 6.45 30.27
CA ILE A 761 11.83 7.84 30.73
C ILE A 761 10.68 8.63 30.11
N LEU A 762 9.92 9.31 30.96
CA LEU A 762 8.85 10.23 30.57
C LEU A 762 9.41 11.66 30.51
N GLY A 763 9.37 12.25 29.33
CA GLY A 763 9.66 13.65 29.09
C GLY A 763 8.38 14.48 29.18
N ALA A 764 8.27 15.33 30.21
CA ALA A 764 7.09 16.17 30.43
C ALA A 764 7.47 17.66 30.48
N ALA A 765 6.62 18.52 29.93
CA ALA A 765 6.85 19.96 29.96
C ALA A 765 6.48 20.58 31.33
N PRO A 766 7.03 21.76 31.69
CA PRO A 766 6.62 22.47 32.90
C PRO A 766 5.11 22.71 33.00
N GLU A 767 4.45 22.92 31.85
CA GLU A 767 3.02 23.17 31.72
C GLU A 767 2.14 21.94 32.03
N GLU A 768 2.72 20.72 32.05
CA GLU A 768 1.99 19.47 32.31
C GLU A 768 1.22 19.50 33.64
N ALA A 769 1.81 20.07 34.69
CA ALA A 769 1.18 20.24 36.00
C ALA A 769 -0.12 21.08 35.94
N GLN A 770 -0.23 22.01 34.99
CA GLN A 770 -1.42 22.83 34.81
C GLN A 770 -2.52 22.09 34.03
N VAL A 771 -2.17 21.06 33.26
CA VAL A 771 -3.10 20.30 32.43
C VAL A 771 -3.65 19.11 33.21
N THR A 772 -2.77 18.21 33.65
CA THR A 772 -3.16 16.94 34.28
C THR A 772 -3.14 16.99 35.80
N HIS A 773 -2.50 18.00 36.41
CA HIS A 773 -2.26 18.04 37.86
C HIS A 773 -1.39 16.88 38.38
N ILE A 774 -0.49 16.36 37.52
CA ILE A 774 0.48 15.31 37.88
C ILE A 774 1.38 15.70 39.07
N ASP A 775 1.59 17.00 39.32
CA ASP A 775 2.35 17.50 40.44
C ASP A 775 1.71 17.18 41.81
N THR A 776 0.39 16.95 41.86
CA THR A 776 -0.32 16.52 43.07
C THR A 776 0.07 15.10 43.53
N LEU A 777 0.72 14.32 42.66
CA LEU A 777 1.25 12.99 42.96
C LEU A 777 2.61 13.05 43.66
N LEU A 778 3.25 14.22 43.70
CA LEU A 778 4.52 14.42 44.39
C LEU A 778 4.33 14.27 45.90
N ARG A 779 5.17 13.44 46.52
CA ARG A 779 5.27 13.33 47.97
C ARG A 779 6.14 14.42 48.58
N ALA A 780 7.18 14.82 47.86
CA ALA A 780 8.12 15.86 48.26
C ALA A 780 8.68 16.60 47.04
N GLY A 781 9.00 17.88 47.20
CA GLY A 781 9.62 18.71 46.17
C GLY A 781 8.63 19.52 45.34
N ARG A 782 8.99 19.78 44.08
CA ARG A 782 8.21 20.58 43.13
C ARG A 782 8.28 20.05 41.70
N TRP A 783 7.33 20.48 40.87
CA TRP A 783 7.37 20.28 39.41
C TRP A 783 8.45 21.10 38.72
N PHE A 784 8.66 20.85 37.43
CA PHE A 784 9.73 21.44 36.63
C PHE A 784 9.57 22.95 36.37
N GLN A 785 10.69 23.63 36.16
CA GLN A 785 10.80 25.00 35.68
C GLN A 785 11.39 25.05 34.25
N PRO A 786 11.07 26.07 33.45
CA PRO A 786 11.61 26.21 32.10
C PRO A 786 13.16 26.24 32.08
N GLY A 787 13.77 25.38 31.25
CA GLY A 787 15.22 25.36 31.02
C GLY A 787 16.08 24.69 32.10
N GLU A 788 15.49 24.15 33.16
CA GLU A 788 16.27 23.50 34.22
C GLU A 788 16.73 22.08 33.84
N SER A 789 17.86 21.64 34.38
CA SER A 789 18.34 20.25 34.27
C SER A 789 17.99 19.48 35.54
N ALA A 790 16.78 18.94 35.57
CA ALA A 790 16.19 18.29 36.74
C ALA A 790 15.59 16.91 36.42
N CYS A 791 15.22 16.18 37.46
CA CYS A 791 14.44 14.95 37.36
C CYS A 791 13.52 14.75 38.58
N ILE A 792 12.49 13.93 38.39
CA ILE A 792 11.61 13.46 39.47
C ILE A 792 11.73 11.93 39.54
N LEU A 793 11.95 11.40 40.75
CA LEU A 793 12.17 9.98 41.00
C LEU A 793 10.93 9.31 41.59
N PRO A 794 10.58 8.07 41.19
CA PRO A 794 9.57 7.28 41.88
C PRO A 794 10.09 6.74 43.21
N ASP A 795 9.16 6.37 44.10
CA ASP A 795 9.44 5.94 45.47
C ASP A 795 10.49 4.81 45.54
N GLN A 796 10.29 3.71 44.80
CA GLN A 796 11.20 2.56 44.83
C GLN A 796 12.61 2.90 44.33
N MET A 797 12.71 3.80 43.35
CA MET A 797 14.01 4.23 42.81
C MET A 797 14.74 5.14 43.79
N ALA A 798 14.02 6.06 44.46
CA ALA A 798 14.58 6.91 45.49
C ALA A 798 15.11 6.08 46.68
N GLU A 799 14.36 5.06 47.11
CA GLU A 799 14.79 4.11 48.15
C GLU A 799 16.05 3.35 47.74
N THR A 800 16.09 2.82 46.51
CA THR A 800 17.25 2.10 45.96
C THR A 800 18.50 2.99 45.95
N LEU A 801 18.36 4.24 45.53
CA LEU A 801 19.44 5.23 45.52
C LEU A 801 19.75 5.80 46.91
N GLY A 802 18.87 5.60 47.91
CA GLY A 802 18.99 6.17 49.25
C GLY A 802 18.85 7.69 49.26
N ILE A 803 17.96 8.23 48.44
CA ILE A 803 17.60 9.65 48.37
C ILE A 803 16.34 9.84 49.19
N THR A 804 16.40 10.72 50.19
CA THR A 804 15.28 11.02 51.09
C THR A 804 14.65 12.36 50.73
N GLU A 805 13.51 12.69 51.35
CA GLU A 805 12.82 13.98 51.15
C GLU A 805 13.73 15.20 51.47
N GLN A 806 14.69 15.04 52.40
CA GLN A 806 15.63 16.10 52.77
C GLN A 806 16.72 16.38 51.71
N ASP A 807 16.96 15.40 50.84
CA ASP A 807 17.93 15.47 49.75
C ASP A 807 17.34 16.15 48.49
N VAL A 808 16.01 16.28 48.42
CA VAL A 808 15.30 16.91 47.30
C VAL A 808 15.73 18.37 47.17
N GLY A 809 16.07 18.78 45.95
CA GLY A 809 16.64 20.08 45.62
C GLY A 809 18.16 20.21 45.84
N LYS A 810 18.81 19.20 46.43
CA LYS A 810 20.27 19.19 46.72
C LYS A 810 21.01 18.02 46.07
N ALA A 811 20.35 16.87 45.93
CA ALA A 811 20.93 15.69 45.32
C ALA A 811 21.01 15.84 43.79
N TYR A 812 22.14 15.40 43.23
CA TYR A 812 22.37 15.31 41.79
C TYR A 812 22.51 13.84 41.40
N ILE A 813 21.68 13.39 40.47
CA ILE A 813 21.86 12.10 39.82
C ILE A 813 22.55 12.28 38.47
N ARG A 814 23.28 11.27 38.02
CA ARG A 814 23.83 11.22 36.66
C ARG A 814 22.93 10.39 35.77
N LEU A 815 22.52 10.95 34.64
CA LEU A 815 21.80 10.30 33.56
C LEU A 815 22.34 10.82 32.22
N PHE A 816 22.65 9.92 31.27
CA PHE A 816 23.11 10.28 29.92
C PHE A 816 24.32 11.24 29.88
N GLY A 817 25.24 11.11 30.85
CA GLY A 817 26.39 12.00 30.99
C GLY A 817 26.09 13.36 31.63
N LYS A 818 24.81 13.71 31.87
CA LYS A 818 24.40 14.97 32.51
C LYS A 818 24.11 14.78 34.00
N GLN A 819 24.43 15.78 34.80
CA GLN A 819 24.02 15.88 36.20
C GLN A 819 22.64 16.53 36.26
N LEU A 820 21.67 15.85 36.87
CA LEU A 820 20.29 16.31 37.01
C LEU A 820 19.96 16.48 38.50
N THR A 821 19.43 17.64 38.87
CA THR A 821 18.96 17.89 40.23
C THR A 821 17.67 17.11 40.49
N VAL A 822 17.60 16.36 41.59
CA VAL A 822 16.35 15.71 42.00
C VAL A 822 15.42 16.76 42.58
N THR A 823 14.41 17.19 41.83
CA THR A 823 13.48 18.27 42.23
C THR A 823 12.21 17.77 42.91
N GLY A 824 11.89 16.48 42.76
CA GLY A 824 10.74 15.88 43.43
C GLY A 824 10.80 14.35 43.51
N LEU A 825 10.00 13.82 44.44
CA LEU A 825 9.73 12.39 44.60
C LEU A 825 8.24 12.14 44.34
N ILE A 826 7.91 11.17 43.48
CA ILE A 826 6.54 10.88 43.06
C ILE A 826 6.07 9.52 43.58
N SER A 827 4.80 9.46 44.02
CA SER A 827 4.21 8.21 44.52
C SER A 827 3.86 7.27 43.37
N SER A 828 4.53 6.12 43.31
CA SER A 828 4.29 5.10 42.29
C SER A 828 2.88 4.51 42.37
N GLU A 829 2.35 4.31 43.59
CA GLU A 829 0.99 3.81 43.82
C GLU A 829 -0.07 4.75 43.23
N LYS A 830 0.06 6.07 43.51
CA LYS A 830 -0.88 7.06 42.97
C LYS A 830 -0.71 7.21 41.45
N MET A 831 0.53 7.17 40.94
CA MET A 831 0.81 7.25 39.51
C MET A 831 0.23 6.05 38.74
N ARG A 832 0.20 4.85 39.33
CA ARG A 832 -0.37 3.65 38.69
C ARG A 832 -1.88 3.76 38.43
N LEU A 833 -2.58 4.52 39.27
CA LEU A 833 -4.02 4.80 39.14
C LEU A 833 -4.32 6.07 38.33
N PHE A 834 -3.28 6.80 37.89
CA PHE A 834 -3.42 8.09 37.25
C PHE A 834 -3.45 7.92 35.73
N VAL A 835 -4.63 8.12 35.14
CA VAL A 835 -4.92 7.95 33.71
C VAL A 835 -5.24 9.28 33.03
N ASP A 836 -5.04 9.36 31.71
CA ASP A 836 -5.41 10.52 30.89
C ASP A 836 -6.82 10.36 30.27
N LEU A 837 -7.21 11.27 29.37
CA LEU A 837 -8.47 11.26 28.61
C LEU A 837 -8.68 10.02 27.73
N ASP A 838 -7.67 9.17 27.56
CA ASP A 838 -7.75 7.92 26.84
C ASP A 838 -7.89 6.69 27.75
N GLU A 839 -8.06 6.90 29.06
CA GLU A 839 -8.12 5.85 30.09
C GLU A 839 -6.81 5.06 30.27
N GLU A 840 -5.71 5.53 29.66
CA GLU A 840 -4.40 4.89 29.76
C GLU A 840 -3.48 5.68 30.73
N PRO A 841 -2.54 5.00 31.42
CA PRO A 841 -1.55 5.67 32.24
C PRO A 841 -0.65 6.63 31.44
N LEU A 842 -0.17 7.71 32.06
CA LEU A 842 0.81 8.62 31.43
C LEU A 842 2.20 8.01 31.22
N THR A 843 2.44 6.84 31.82
CA THR A 843 3.70 6.11 31.68
C THR A 843 3.88 5.61 30.25
N PRO A 844 5.10 5.31 29.79
CA PRO A 844 5.29 4.80 28.44
C PRO A 844 4.69 3.39 28.24
N ALA A 845 4.12 3.15 27.07
CA ALA A 845 3.61 1.82 26.66
C ALA A 845 4.75 0.79 26.49
N ASP A 846 4.50 -0.47 26.89
CA ASP A 846 5.37 -1.63 26.70
C ASP A 846 4.97 -2.39 25.42
N PHE A 847 5.60 -2.04 24.31
CA PHE A 847 5.30 -2.62 22.99
C PHE A 847 5.69 -4.10 22.84
N GLN A 848 6.31 -4.74 23.84
CA GLN A 848 6.75 -6.15 23.70
C GLN A 848 5.67 -7.17 24.03
N VAL A 849 4.68 -6.77 24.83
CA VAL A 849 3.59 -7.68 25.25
C VAL A 849 2.58 -7.87 24.12
N THR A 850 2.54 -6.93 23.17
CA THR A 850 1.74 -7.02 21.95
C THR A 850 2.52 -7.74 20.85
N GLU A 851 1.95 -8.77 20.22
CA GLU A 851 2.64 -9.57 19.19
C GLU A 851 3.24 -8.69 18.06
N ASP A 852 4.52 -8.88 17.73
CA ASP A 852 5.25 -8.08 16.72
C ASP A 852 4.57 -8.05 15.33
N GLU A 853 3.96 -9.16 14.93
CA GLU A 853 3.20 -9.26 13.68
C GLU A 853 2.00 -8.32 13.70
N PHE A 854 1.37 -8.18 14.86
CA PHE A 854 0.23 -7.30 15.10
C PHE A 854 0.63 -5.81 15.05
N ILE A 855 1.71 -5.41 15.71
CA ILE A 855 2.26 -4.03 15.66
C ILE A 855 2.64 -3.64 14.22
N THR A 856 3.25 -4.57 13.48
CA THR A 856 3.65 -4.34 12.09
C THR A 856 2.43 -4.12 11.20
N VAL A 857 1.40 -4.95 11.33
CA VAL A 857 0.14 -4.77 10.59
C VAL A 857 -0.54 -3.45 10.96
N MET A 858 -0.59 -3.11 12.26
CA MET A 858 -1.23 -1.88 12.75
C MET A 858 -0.51 -0.61 12.29
N SER A 859 0.82 -0.57 12.36
CA SER A 859 1.60 0.56 11.86
C SER A 859 1.46 0.73 10.34
N GLN A 860 1.31 -0.37 9.60
CA GLN A 860 0.97 -0.33 8.17
C GLN A 860 -0.43 0.23 7.94
N THR A 861 -1.43 -0.19 8.71
CA THR A 861 -2.81 0.33 8.65
C THR A 861 -2.83 1.83 8.96
N GLU A 862 -2.17 2.29 10.03
CA GLU A 862 -2.09 3.72 10.37
C GLU A 862 -1.39 4.51 9.27
N THR A 863 -0.32 3.98 8.69
CA THR A 863 0.37 4.61 7.56
C THR A 863 -0.56 4.73 6.35
N ARG A 864 -1.38 3.71 6.09
CA ARG A 864 -2.38 3.71 5.00
C ARG A 864 -3.52 4.68 5.26
N GLU A 865 -3.99 4.80 6.50
CA GLU A 865 -4.95 5.83 6.93
C GLU A 865 -4.37 7.25 6.74
N ARG A 866 -3.12 7.48 7.18
CA ARG A 866 -2.39 8.76 6.99
C ARG A 866 -2.18 9.10 5.51
N GLN A 867 -2.06 8.09 4.65
CA GLN A 867 -2.01 8.26 3.19
C GLN A 867 -3.39 8.45 2.55
N GLY A 868 -4.47 8.38 3.33
CA GLY A 868 -5.85 8.46 2.85
C GLY A 868 -6.27 7.25 1.99
N LEU A 869 -5.60 6.11 2.14
CA LEU A 869 -5.93 4.84 1.48
C LEU A 869 -7.03 4.09 2.25
N GLU A 870 -7.10 4.29 3.57
CA GLU A 870 -8.07 3.66 4.47
C GLU A 870 -8.81 4.72 5.30
N ARG A 871 -10.03 4.35 5.74
CA ARG A 871 -10.86 5.23 6.57
C ARG A 871 -10.40 5.10 8.02
N PRO A 872 -10.31 6.20 8.79
CA PRO A 872 -9.96 6.12 10.20
C PRO A 872 -11.01 5.30 10.96
N GLU A 873 -10.63 4.13 11.47
CA GLU A 873 -11.47 3.37 12.42
C GLU A 873 -11.32 3.94 13.84
N VAL A 874 -12.35 3.84 14.67
CA VAL A 874 -12.35 4.44 16.02
C VAL A 874 -11.96 3.43 17.12
N GLU A 875 -11.58 2.22 16.74
CA GLU A 875 -11.16 1.19 17.70
C GLU A 875 -9.75 1.49 18.20
N THR A 876 -9.67 1.91 19.47
CA THR A 876 -8.42 2.08 20.21
C THR A 876 -8.13 0.78 20.95
N MET A 877 -6.92 0.26 20.85
CA MET A 877 -6.51 -0.92 21.60
C MET A 877 -5.79 -0.49 22.88
N PRO A 878 -6.14 -1.04 24.05
CA PRO A 878 -5.43 -0.74 25.28
C PRO A 878 -4.02 -1.34 25.20
N PHE A 879 -3.01 -0.55 25.53
CA PHE A 879 -1.64 -1.03 25.67
C PHE A 879 -1.34 -1.39 27.12
N GLU A 880 -0.42 -2.33 27.34
CA GLU A 880 0.21 -2.46 28.66
C GLU A 880 1.26 -1.36 28.80
N HIS A 881 1.34 -0.73 29.97
CA HIS A 881 2.30 0.34 30.24
C HIS A 881 3.37 -0.12 31.22
N LEU A 882 4.54 0.51 31.14
CA LEU A 882 5.62 0.31 32.10
C LEU A 882 5.18 0.74 33.50
N ASP A 883 5.65 -0.02 34.51
CA ASP A 883 5.33 0.27 35.92
C ASP A 883 5.96 1.61 36.34
N PRO A 884 5.21 2.50 37.03
CA PRO A 884 5.73 3.76 37.57
C PRO A 884 7.02 3.63 38.38
N ASP A 885 7.23 2.52 39.08
CA ASP A 885 8.44 2.27 39.87
C ASP A 885 9.73 2.20 39.02
N ASP A 886 9.58 1.83 37.75
CA ASP A 886 10.67 1.63 36.80
C ASP A 886 10.90 2.84 35.87
N ILE A 887 10.21 3.97 36.11
CA ILE A 887 10.21 5.13 35.20
C ILE A 887 10.83 6.36 35.85
N LEU A 888 11.65 7.07 35.08
CA LEU A 888 12.19 8.37 35.46
C LEU A 888 11.43 9.48 34.74
N ILE A 889 11.11 10.57 35.42
CA ILE A 889 10.49 11.75 34.79
C ILE A 889 11.54 12.85 34.65
N VAL A 890 11.67 13.41 33.44
CA VAL A 890 12.59 14.51 33.12
C VAL A 890 11.90 15.61 32.31
N PRO A 891 12.47 16.82 32.22
CA PRO A 891 11.95 17.86 31.34
C PRO A 891 11.89 17.41 29.88
N TYR A 892 10.77 17.70 29.20
CA TYR A 892 10.53 17.37 27.79
C TYR A 892 11.71 17.74 26.88
N ALA A 893 12.23 18.97 27.00
CA ALA A 893 13.34 19.46 26.18
C ALA A 893 14.62 18.60 26.33
N LEU A 894 14.95 18.18 27.56
CA LEU A 894 16.12 17.33 27.79
C LEU A 894 16.00 15.99 27.06
N LEU A 895 14.80 15.40 27.06
CA LEU A 895 14.58 14.11 26.41
C LEU A 895 14.56 14.24 24.88
N ARG A 896 14.02 15.36 24.37
CA ARG A 896 14.10 15.71 22.94
C ARG A 896 15.55 15.89 22.47
N ASP A 897 16.42 16.51 23.27
CA ASP A 897 17.86 16.66 22.97
C ASP A 897 18.59 15.30 22.88
N VAL A 898 18.07 14.26 23.55
CA VAL A 898 18.56 12.87 23.42
C VAL A 898 18.06 12.20 22.13
N GLY A 899 17.17 12.83 21.35
CA GLY A 899 16.60 12.23 20.14
C GLY A 899 15.34 11.38 20.38
N SER A 900 14.69 11.54 21.53
CA SER A 900 13.42 10.85 21.84
C SER A 900 12.24 11.51 21.11
N PRO A 901 11.36 10.80 20.38
CA PRO A 901 10.29 11.40 19.57
C PRO A 901 9.17 12.06 20.40
N LEU A 902 8.36 12.94 19.79
CA LEU A 902 7.08 13.40 20.36
C LEU A 902 6.08 12.24 20.36
N GLN A 903 5.37 12.03 21.47
CA GLN A 903 4.41 10.93 21.60
C GLN A 903 2.96 11.38 21.70
N SER A 904 2.71 12.46 22.44
CA SER A 904 1.38 13.03 22.56
C SER A 904 1.42 14.51 22.89
N VAL A 905 0.31 15.19 22.65
CA VAL A 905 0.09 16.58 22.98
C VAL A 905 -1.26 16.71 23.67
N ALA A 906 -1.26 17.16 24.92
CA ALA A 906 -2.47 17.43 25.67
C ALA A 906 -2.76 18.94 25.72
N VAL A 907 -4.04 19.28 25.75
CA VAL A 907 -4.52 20.66 25.82
C VAL A 907 -5.63 20.74 26.85
N ARG A 908 -5.46 21.57 27.87
CA ARG A 908 -6.54 21.94 28.80
C ARG A 908 -7.10 23.30 28.40
N PHE A 909 -8.40 23.38 28.15
CA PHE A 909 -9.07 24.64 27.84
C PHE A 909 -9.38 25.45 29.11
N HIS A 910 -9.43 26.77 28.97
CA HIS A 910 -9.94 27.67 30.01
C HIS A 910 -11.45 27.45 30.21
N GLU A 911 -11.96 27.73 31.42
CA GLU A 911 -13.35 27.46 31.81
C GLU A 911 -14.39 28.17 30.92
N GLU A 912 -14.03 29.29 30.29
CA GLU A 912 -14.92 30.09 29.43
C GLU A 912 -15.11 29.50 28.01
N VAL A 913 -14.35 28.46 27.65
CA VAL A 913 -14.31 27.92 26.29
C VAL A 913 -15.29 26.77 26.13
N ASP A 914 -16.14 26.84 25.10
CA ASP A 914 -16.96 25.71 24.68
C ASP A 914 -16.06 24.64 24.01
N VAL A 915 -15.66 23.66 24.83
CA VAL A 915 -14.78 22.56 24.42
C VAL A 915 -15.36 21.79 23.23
N GLU A 916 -16.66 21.53 23.22
CA GLU A 916 -17.29 20.75 22.15
C GLU A 916 -17.31 21.53 20.82
N ALA A 917 -17.58 22.83 20.86
CA ALA A 917 -17.51 23.69 19.69
C ALA A 917 -16.08 23.77 19.13
N GLU A 918 -15.07 23.89 20.00
CA GLU A 918 -13.67 23.91 19.60
C GLU A 918 -13.21 22.59 18.97
N ILE A 919 -13.61 21.45 19.56
CA ILE A 919 -13.32 20.12 19.00
C ILE A 919 -13.94 19.97 17.62
N LYS A 920 -15.24 20.31 17.47
CA LYS A 920 -15.92 20.23 16.17
C LYS A 920 -15.29 21.16 15.14
N SER A 921 -14.92 22.37 15.53
CA SER A 921 -14.17 23.32 14.69
C SER A 921 -12.83 22.76 14.26
N PHE A 922 -12.07 22.17 15.18
CA PHE A 922 -10.77 21.58 14.89
C PHE A 922 -10.87 20.32 14.01
N LEU A 923 -11.80 19.41 14.30
CA LEU A 923 -12.01 18.19 13.51
C LEU A 923 -12.70 18.42 12.17
N SER A 924 -13.36 19.56 11.97
CA SER A 924 -13.88 19.94 10.65
C SER A 924 -12.75 20.10 9.61
N ARG A 925 -11.54 20.44 10.06
CA ARG A 925 -10.34 20.61 9.22
C ARG A 925 -9.32 19.47 9.32
N LEU A 926 -9.44 18.58 10.31
CA LEU A 926 -8.55 17.44 10.51
C LEU A 926 -9.20 16.09 10.20
N SER A 927 -8.37 15.08 9.95
CA SER A 927 -8.75 13.67 9.79
C SER A 927 -8.02 12.79 10.81
N VAL A 928 -7.89 13.30 12.05
CA VAL A 928 -7.26 12.60 13.18
C VAL A 928 -8.32 12.17 14.19
N VAL A 929 -8.01 11.13 14.97
CA VAL A 929 -8.79 10.74 16.14
C VAL A 929 -8.29 11.55 17.33
N LEU A 930 -9.22 12.13 18.09
CA LEU A 930 -8.93 12.91 19.29
C LEU A 930 -9.72 12.37 20.47
N PHE A 931 -9.10 12.37 21.65
CA PHE A 931 -9.78 12.14 22.91
C PHE A 931 -10.14 13.50 23.50
N ALA A 932 -11.36 13.62 24.02
CA ALA A 932 -11.90 14.87 24.51
C ALA A 932 -12.52 14.70 25.89
N GLY A 933 -12.18 15.59 26.81
CA GLY A 933 -12.86 15.75 28.09
C GLY A 933 -13.83 16.93 28.00
N ILE A 934 -15.13 16.65 28.05
CA ILE A 934 -16.18 17.68 27.92
C ILE A 934 -16.82 17.90 29.29
N PRO A 935 -16.75 19.12 29.84
CA PRO A 935 -17.40 19.41 31.12
C PRO A 935 -18.92 19.24 31.01
N THR A 936 -19.51 18.58 32.00
CA THR A 936 -20.95 18.32 32.11
C THR A 936 -21.61 19.24 33.13
N ALA A 937 -22.94 19.40 33.04
CA ALA A 937 -23.68 20.37 33.86
C ALA A 937 -23.69 20.03 35.36
N ASP A 938 -23.40 18.78 35.71
CA ASP A 938 -23.21 18.26 37.07
C ASP A 938 -21.79 18.49 37.61
N GLY A 939 -20.91 19.14 36.85
CA GLY A 939 -19.54 19.48 37.24
C GLY A 939 -18.51 18.38 36.96
N GLY A 940 -18.93 17.24 36.40
CA GLY A 940 -18.04 16.19 35.94
C GLY A 940 -17.42 16.48 34.57
N ILE A 941 -16.55 15.58 34.11
CA ILE A 941 -15.93 15.67 32.78
C ILE A 941 -16.23 14.36 32.05
N ARG A 942 -17.01 14.43 30.98
CA ARG A 942 -17.33 13.27 30.15
C ARG A 942 -16.26 13.05 29.09
N VAL A 943 -15.72 11.84 29.02
CA VAL A 943 -14.75 11.45 28.01
C VAL A 943 -15.45 10.98 26.74
N ALA A 944 -15.00 11.46 25.59
CA ALA A 944 -15.44 10.96 24.31
C ALA A 944 -14.31 10.95 23.27
N VAL A 945 -14.34 9.94 22.41
CA VAL A 945 -13.47 9.85 21.24
C VAL A 945 -14.20 10.48 20.06
N TYR A 946 -13.57 11.47 19.45
CA TYR A 946 -14.10 12.15 18.27
C TYR A 946 -13.34 11.78 17.01
N SER A 947 -14.08 11.51 15.94
CA SER A 947 -13.55 11.34 14.58
C SER A 947 -14.47 12.02 13.57
N SER A 948 -13.90 12.63 12.52
CA SER A 948 -14.67 13.21 11.42
C SER A 948 -14.74 12.23 10.23
N LEU A 949 -15.81 11.45 10.15
CA LEU A 949 -16.05 10.54 9.02
C LEU A 949 -17.06 11.17 8.05
N GLY A 950 -16.73 11.15 6.77
CA GLY A 950 -17.67 11.50 5.72
C GLY A 950 -18.62 10.33 5.48
N ASN A 951 -19.85 10.41 5.99
CA ASN A 951 -20.86 9.39 5.75
C ASN A 951 -21.72 9.78 4.53
N THR A 952 -21.80 8.87 3.56
CA THR A 952 -22.72 8.98 2.41
C THR A 952 -24.00 8.25 2.77
N SER A 953 -25.05 8.98 3.13
CA SER A 953 -26.37 8.38 3.38
C SER A 953 -27.21 8.38 2.09
N LEU A 954 -27.83 7.23 1.80
CA LEU A 954 -28.84 7.08 0.76
C LEU A 954 -30.20 7.44 1.37
N GLN A 955 -30.60 8.70 1.27
CA GLN A 955 -31.94 9.12 1.67
C GLN A 955 -32.95 8.86 0.53
N GLY A 956 -34.19 8.53 0.88
CA GLY A 956 -35.28 8.35 -0.08
C GLY A 956 -35.58 6.91 -0.51
N MET A 957 -34.73 5.91 -0.19
CA MET A 957 -35.02 4.50 -0.53
C MET A 957 -36.34 3.98 0.09
N ALA A 958 -36.66 4.41 1.32
CA ALA A 958 -37.92 4.04 1.96
C ALA A 958 -39.15 4.49 1.14
N ASN A 959 -39.07 5.64 0.47
CA ASN A 959 -40.16 6.17 -0.36
C ASN A 959 -40.30 5.46 -1.71
N LEU A 960 -39.29 4.68 -2.12
CA LEU A 960 -39.28 3.95 -3.40
C LEU A 960 -39.94 2.57 -3.31
N PHE A 961 -40.15 2.05 -2.09
CA PHE A 961 -40.70 0.72 -1.90
C PHE A 961 -42.06 0.55 -2.59
N ILE A 962 -42.97 1.52 -2.41
CA ILE A 962 -44.32 1.48 -2.99
C ILE A 962 -44.27 1.57 -4.53
N PRO A 963 -43.62 2.57 -5.17
CA PRO A 963 -43.52 2.62 -6.64
C PRO A 963 -42.88 1.38 -7.27
N ILE A 964 -41.82 0.85 -6.66
CA ILE A 964 -41.13 -0.36 -7.16
C ILE A 964 -42.05 -1.57 -7.08
N LEU A 965 -42.77 -1.75 -5.97
CA LEU A 965 -43.72 -2.85 -5.80
C LEU A 965 -44.84 -2.77 -6.84
N VAL A 966 -45.41 -1.58 -7.05
CA VAL A 966 -46.47 -1.36 -8.05
C VAL A 966 -45.96 -1.70 -9.44
N ALA A 967 -44.76 -1.25 -9.81
CA ALA A 967 -44.17 -1.59 -11.10
C ALA A 967 -43.91 -3.08 -11.27
N ALA A 968 -43.39 -3.75 -10.24
CA ALA A 968 -43.17 -5.20 -10.27
C ALA A 968 -44.48 -5.94 -10.55
N LEU A 969 -45.58 -5.55 -9.88
CA LEU A 969 -46.90 -6.11 -10.11
C LEU A 969 -47.46 -5.80 -11.52
N ILE A 970 -47.21 -4.60 -12.05
CA ILE A 970 -47.62 -4.25 -13.42
C ILE A 970 -46.87 -5.10 -14.46
N VAL A 971 -45.55 -5.23 -14.32
CA VAL A 971 -44.73 -6.07 -15.21
C VAL A 971 -45.16 -7.53 -15.11
N LEU A 972 -45.34 -8.04 -13.88
CA LEU A 972 -45.82 -9.40 -13.64
C LEU A 972 -47.17 -9.63 -14.33
N ASN A 973 -48.14 -8.74 -14.12
CA ASN A 973 -49.49 -8.88 -14.70
C ASN A 973 -49.47 -8.82 -16.23
N THR A 974 -48.72 -7.87 -16.81
CA THR A 974 -48.61 -7.73 -18.26
C THR A 974 -47.89 -8.92 -18.91
N MET A 975 -46.84 -9.44 -18.28
CA MET A 975 -46.12 -10.63 -18.74
C MET A 975 -46.97 -11.90 -18.58
N MET A 976 -47.69 -12.09 -17.47
CA MET A 976 -48.63 -13.21 -17.31
C MET A 976 -49.73 -13.19 -18.37
N GLY A 977 -50.32 -12.02 -18.64
CA GLY A 977 -51.29 -11.86 -19.72
C GLY A 977 -50.71 -12.23 -21.10
N SER A 978 -49.43 -11.92 -21.34
CA SER A 978 -48.76 -12.31 -22.59
C SER A 978 -48.58 -13.83 -22.72
N VAL A 979 -48.30 -14.54 -21.63
CA VAL A 979 -48.12 -16.00 -21.62
C VAL A 979 -49.44 -16.70 -21.92
N TYR A 980 -50.53 -16.32 -21.24
CA TYR A 980 -51.84 -16.94 -21.43
C TYR A 980 -52.40 -16.74 -22.85
N GLU A 981 -52.27 -15.54 -23.40
CA GLU A 981 -52.71 -15.27 -24.78
C GLU A 981 -51.87 -16.00 -25.84
N ARG A 982 -50.66 -16.44 -25.49
CA ARG A 982 -49.73 -17.15 -26.39
C ARG A 982 -49.70 -18.65 -26.14
N PHE A 983 -50.63 -19.19 -25.36
CA PHE A 983 -50.68 -20.61 -25.04
C PHE A 983 -50.65 -21.49 -26.30
N ARG A 984 -51.44 -21.16 -27.32
CA ARG A 984 -51.45 -21.88 -28.61
C ARG A 984 -50.12 -21.77 -29.37
N GLU A 985 -49.48 -20.59 -29.35
CA GLU A 985 -48.18 -20.36 -30.00
C GLU A 985 -47.07 -21.15 -29.29
N ILE A 986 -47.08 -21.18 -27.95
CA ILE A 986 -46.14 -21.97 -27.13
C ILE A 986 -46.26 -23.46 -27.46
N GLY A 987 -47.49 -23.96 -27.63
CA GLY A 987 -47.75 -25.32 -28.09
C GLY A 987 -47.14 -25.61 -29.46
N ILE A 988 -47.30 -24.69 -30.42
CA ILE A 988 -46.69 -24.82 -31.76
C ILE A 988 -45.17 -24.81 -31.68
N TYR A 989 -44.55 -23.90 -30.92
CA TYR A 989 -43.10 -23.86 -30.74
C TYR A 989 -42.56 -25.14 -30.13
N SER A 990 -43.25 -25.72 -29.15
CA SER A 990 -42.92 -27.02 -28.57
C SER A 990 -43.04 -28.15 -29.59
N SER A 991 -44.11 -28.17 -30.40
CA SER A 991 -44.29 -29.15 -31.48
C SER A 991 -43.24 -29.05 -32.60
N VAL A 992 -42.69 -27.86 -32.85
CA VAL A 992 -41.59 -27.60 -33.82
C VAL A 992 -40.21 -27.92 -33.22
N GLY A 993 -40.14 -28.27 -31.93
CA GLY A 993 -38.92 -28.76 -31.28
C GLY A 993 -38.15 -27.72 -30.45
N LEU A 994 -38.76 -26.56 -30.12
CA LEU A 994 -38.15 -25.63 -29.16
C LEU A 994 -38.17 -26.22 -27.75
N ALA A 995 -37.00 -26.33 -27.13
CA ALA A 995 -36.88 -26.76 -25.75
C ALA A 995 -37.63 -25.79 -24.80
N PRO A 996 -38.20 -26.28 -23.68
CA PRO A 996 -38.88 -25.46 -22.68
C PRO A 996 -38.05 -24.25 -22.20
N VAL A 997 -36.74 -24.45 -22.07
CA VAL A 997 -35.78 -23.40 -21.71
C VAL A 997 -35.71 -22.30 -22.78
N HIS A 998 -35.71 -22.66 -24.07
CA HIS A 998 -35.72 -21.67 -25.16
C HIS A 998 -37.03 -20.87 -25.20
N ILE A 999 -38.15 -21.48 -24.79
CA ILE A 999 -39.45 -20.80 -24.66
C ILE A 999 -39.43 -19.81 -23.49
N ALA A 1000 -38.85 -20.16 -22.33
CA ALA A 1000 -38.63 -19.19 -21.25
C ALA A 1000 -37.75 -18.01 -21.71
N PHE A 1001 -36.69 -18.28 -22.49
CA PHE A 1001 -35.82 -17.25 -23.03
C PHE A 1001 -36.53 -16.25 -23.96
N LEU A 1002 -37.64 -16.63 -24.63
CA LEU A 1002 -38.47 -15.70 -25.40
C LEU A 1002 -39.01 -14.56 -24.52
N PHE A 1003 -39.57 -14.90 -23.36
CA PHE A 1003 -40.18 -13.94 -22.44
C PHE A 1003 -39.13 -13.16 -21.64
N ILE A 1004 -38.00 -13.79 -21.29
CA ILE A 1004 -36.85 -13.09 -20.69
C ILE A 1004 -36.27 -12.08 -21.68
N ALA A 1005 -36.21 -12.40 -22.99
CA ALA A 1005 -35.78 -11.46 -24.03
C ALA A 1005 -36.69 -10.23 -24.09
N GLU A 1006 -38.00 -10.40 -24.05
CA GLU A 1006 -38.97 -9.30 -24.00
C GLU A 1006 -38.76 -8.42 -22.76
N ALA A 1007 -38.55 -9.03 -21.59
CA ALA A 1007 -38.24 -8.33 -20.35
C ALA A 1007 -36.92 -7.54 -20.43
N CYS A 1008 -35.87 -8.09 -21.02
CA CYS A 1008 -34.59 -7.40 -21.24
C CYS A 1008 -34.76 -6.16 -22.13
N VAL A 1009 -35.55 -6.26 -23.19
CA VAL A 1009 -35.84 -5.12 -24.08
C VAL A 1009 -36.57 -4.02 -23.31
N TYR A 1010 -37.59 -4.38 -22.53
CA TYR A 1010 -38.32 -3.42 -21.69
C TYR A 1010 -37.43 -2.78 -20.62
N ALA A 1011 -36.56 -3.56 -19.97
CA ALA A 1011 -35.63 -3.08 -18.96
C ALA A 1011 -34.66 -2.04 -19.56
N VAL A 1012 -33.97 -2.38 -20.66
CA VAL A 1012 -32.98 -1.49 -21.28
C VAL A 1012 -33.64 -0.25 -21.89
N LEU A 1013 -34.71 -0.42 -22.68
CA LEU A 1013 -35.41 0.72 -23.28
C LEU A 1013 -36.04 1.60 -22.20
N GLY A 1014 -36.70 1.02 -21.20
CA GLY A 1014 -37.36 1.74 -20.11
C GLY A 1014 -36.38 2.55 -19.27
N THR A 1015 -35.22 1.97 -18.95
CA THR A 1015 -34.15 2.66 -18.23
C THR A 1015 -33.54 3.81 -19.03
N VAL A 1016 -33.16 3.58 -20.30
CA VAL A 1016 -32.60 4.65 -21.15
C VAL A 1016 -33.65 5.73 -21.41
N GLY A 1017 -34.88 5.37 -21.77
CA GLY A 1017 -35.96 6.30 -22.04
C GLY A 1017 -36.37 7.12 -20.80
N GLY A 1018 -36.47 6.48 -19.64
CA GLY A 1018 -36.78 7.15 -18.37
C GLY A 1018 -35.69 8.09 -17.90
N TYR A 1019 -34.42 7.72 -18.08
CA TYR A 1019 -33.30 8.62 -17.83
C TYR A 1019 -33.30 9.82 -18.78
N LEU A 1020 -33.44 9.59 -20.09
CA LEU A 1020 -33.51 10.67 -21.09
C LEU A 1020 -34.68 11.62 -20.81
N LEU A 1021 -35.86 11.10 -20.46
CA LEU A 1021 -37.02 11.89 -20.09
C LEU A 1021 -36.77 12.69 -18.81
N GLY A 1022 -36.20 12.06 -17.78
CA GLY A 1022 -35.89 12.74 -16.52
C GLY A 1022 -34.92 13.89 -16.69
N GLN A 1023 -33.82 13.66 -17.41
CA GLN A 1023 -32.83 14.71 -17.67
C GLN A 1023 -33.42 15.82 -18.57
N SER A 1024 -34.31 15.49 -19.51
CA SER A 1024 -34.99 16.49 -20.35
C SER A 1024 -35.93 17.38 -19.53
N VAL A 1025 -36.73 16.78 -18.63
CA VAL A 1025 -37.62 17.51 -17.72
C VAL A 1025 -36.81 18.43 -16.83
N VAL A 1026 -35.71 17.93 -16.24
CA VAL A 1026 -34.81 18.75 -15.42
C VAL A 1026 -34.27 19.93 -16.22
N LYS A 1027 -33.75 19.71 -17.43
CA LYS A 1027 -33.21 20.79 -18.27
C LYS A 1027 -34.26 21.85 -18.61
N VAL A 1028 -35.50 21.44 -18.90
CA VAL A 1028 -36.60 22.38 -19.17
C VAL A 1028 -36.98 23.17 -17.93
N LEU A 1029 -37.05 22.52 -16.77
CA LEU A 1029 -37.34 23.18 -15.50
C LEU A 1029 -36.23 24.17 -15.10
N LEU A 1030 -34.97 23.86 -15.41
CA LEU A 1030 -33.83 24.78 -15.22
C LEU A 1030 -33.93 25.99 -16.13
N TRP A 1031 -34.31 25.79 -17.39
CA TRP A 1031 -34.49 26.88 -18.35
C TRP A 1031 -35.62 27.84 -17.94
N GLN A 1032 -36.62 27.38 -17.19
CA GLN A 1032 -37.75 28.18 -16.70
C GLN A 1032 -37.52 28.78 -15.30
N ASP A 1033 -36.35 28.55 -14.68
CA ASP A 1033 -36.02 28.95 -13.30
C ASP A 1033 -37.04 28.45 -12.24
N ALA A 1034 -37.76 27.37 -12.56
CA ALA A 1034 -38.86 26.83 -11.76
C ALA A 1034 -38.40 25.81 -10.69
N LEU A 1035 -37.09 25.66 -10.49
CA LEU A 1035 -36.46 24.64 -9.64
C LEU A 1035 -36.08 25.14 -8.24
N GLN A 1036 -36.67 26.25 -7.76
CA GLN A 1036 -36.36 26.81 -6.45
C GLN A 1036 -36.61 25.78 -5.32
N GLY A 1037 -35.52 25.17 -4.83
CA GLY A 1037 -35.51 24.22 -3.71
C GLY A 1037 -35.42 22.72 -4.07
N LEU A 1038 -35.40 22.33 -5.35
CA LEU A 1038 -35.33 20.92 -5.76
C LEU A 1038 -33.92 20.56 -6.29
N THR A 1039 -33.08 20.00 -5.43
CA THR A 1039 -31.73 19.55 -5.79
C THR A 1039 -31.79 18.26 -6.62
N VAL A 1040 -31.43 18.33 -7.90
CA VAL A 1040 -31.40 17.17 -8.78
C VAL A 1040 -30.10 16.41 -8.58
N ASN A 1041 -30.19 15.12 -8.30
CA ASN A 1041 -29.01 14.29 -8.06
C ASN A 1041 -28.41 13.81 -9.39
N TYR A 1042 -27.28 14.41 -9.79
CA TYR A 1042 -26.46 13.98 -10.92
C TYR A 1042 -25.38 12.96 -10.53
N SER A 1043 -25.41 12.44 -9.30
CA SER A 1043 -24.44 11.43 -8.85
C SER A 1043 -24.60 10.15 -9.66
N ALA A 1044 -23.53 9.77 -10.35
CA ALA A 1044 -23.51 8.57 -11.16
C ALA A 1044 -23.79 7.31 -10.36
N LEU A 1045 -23.25 7.20 -9.14
CA LEU A 1045 -23.51 6.04 -8.30
C LEU A 1045 -25.02 5.89 -8.01
N SER A 1046 -25.72 6.99 -7.73
CA SER A 1046 -27.18 6.96 -7.52
C SER A 1046 -27.91 6.59 -8.81
N THR A 1047 -27.57 7.25 -9.92
CA THR A 1047 -28.28 7.02 -11.19
C THR A 1047 -28.06 5.60 -11.71
N VAL A 1048 -26.85 5.06 -11.57
CA VAL A 1048 -26.49 3.69 -11.95
C VAL A 1048 -27.18 2.66 -11.06
N THR A 1049 -27.13 2.82 -9.74
CA THR A 1049 -27.77 1.87 -8.81
C THR A 1049 -29.29 1.87 -8.97
N SER A 1050 -29.92 3.03 -9.12
CA SER A 1050 -31.34 3.17 -9.46
C SER A 1050 -31.70 2.50 -10.78
N SER A 1051 -30.88 2.70 -11.82
CA SER A 1051 -31.08 2.07 -13.14
C SER A 1051 -30.96 0.55 -13.06
N MET A 1052 -29.95 0.04 -12.35
CA MET A 1052 -29.76 -1.39 -12.11
C MET A 1052 -30.91 -2.00 -11.30
N LEU A 1053 -31.38 -1.28 -10.28
CA LEU A 1053 -32.52 -1.69 -9.46
C LEU A 1053 -33.79 -1.83 -10.32
N VAL A 1054 -34.09 -0.85 -11.17
CA VAL A 1054 -35.24 -0.92 -12.08
C VAL A 1054 -35.11 -2.09 -13.05
N MET A 1055 -33.93 -2.27 -13.68
CA MET A 1055 -33.70 -3.40 -14.57
C MET A 1055 -33.86 -4.75 -13.84
N LEU A 1056 -33.32 -4.86 -12.63
CA LEU A 1056 -33.44 -6.05 -11.78
C LEU A 1056 -34.91 -6.36 -11.47
N VAL A 1057 -35.69 -5.35 -11.08
CA VAL A 1057 -37.11 -5.51 -10.76
C VAL A 1057 -37.90 -6.00 -11.98
N VAL A 1058 -37.65 -5.44 -13.16
CA VAL A 1058 -38.29 -5.88 -14.42
C VAL A 1058 -37.95 -7.33 -14.75
N LEU A 1059 -36.67 -7.70 -14.63
CA LEU A 1059 -36.21 -9.06 -14.89
C LEU A 1059 -36.80 -10.06 -13.90
N LEU A 1060 -36.72 -9.77 -12.59
CA LEU A 1060 -37.25 -10.64 -11.52
C LEU A 1060 -38.76 -10.85 -11.67
N SER A 1061 -39.49 -9.79 -12.00
CA SER A 1061 -40.95 -9.85 -12.22
C SER A 1061 -41.34 -10.69 -13.43
N SER A 1062 -40.41 -10.90 -14.36
CA SER A 1062 -40.62 -11.69 -15.58
C SER A 1062 -40.21 -13.15 -15.45
N ILE A 1063 -39.46 -13.53 -14.40
CA ILE A 1063 -39.01 -14.90 -14.16
C ILE A 1063 -40.19 -15.85 -13.94
N TYR A 1064 -41.17 -15.46 -13.11
CA TYR A 1064 -42.33 -16.30 -12.83
C TYR A 1064 -43.17 -16.57 -14.09
N PRO A 1065 -43.58 -15.54 -14.88
CA PRO A 1065 -44.25 -15.75 -16.16
C PRO A 1065 -43.45 -16.61 -17.15
N ALA A 1066 -42.14 -16.37 -17.28
CA ALA A 1066 -41.28 -17.15 -18.17
C ALA A 1066 -41.21 -18.63 -17.76
N ARG A 1067 -41.15 -18.90 -16.44
CA ARG A 1067 -41.20 -20.27 -15.90
C ARG A 1067 -42.55 -20.93 -16.19
N GLN A 1068 -43.66 -20.22 -15.99
CA GLN A 1068 -44.99 -20.72 -16.34
C GLN A 1068 -45.10 -21.06 -17.83
N ALA A 1069 -44.62 -20.19 -18.72
CA ALA A 1069 -44.59 -20.45 -20.17
C ALA A 1069 -43.78 -21.71 -20.53
N SER A 1070 -42.62 -21.91 -19.89
CA SER A 1070 -41.81 -23.12 -20.09
C SER A 1070 -42.52 -24.38 -19.60
N MET A 1071 -43.23 -24.33 -18.48
CA MET A 1071 -43.92 -25.51 -17.93
C MET A 1071 -45.13 -25.90 -18.80
N MET A 1072 -45.79 -24.92 -19.43
CA MET A 1072 -46.89 -25.16 -20.38
C MET A 1072 -46.45 -25.83 -21.69
N ALA A 1073 -45.15 -25.80 -22.01
CA ALA A 1073 -44.59 -26.38 -23.23
C ALA A 1073 -44.24 -27.87 -23.11
N VAL A 1074 -44.33 -28.48 -21.93
CA VAL A 1074 -43.97 -29.88 -21.69
C VAL A 1074 -45.24 -30.75 -21.84
N PRO A 1075 -45.34 -31.62 -22.86
CA PRO A 1075 -46.42 -32.61 -22.91
C PRO A 1075 -46.30 -33.54 -21.71
N ASP A 1076 -47.46 -33.82 -21.13
CA ASP A 1076 -47.71 -34.66 -19.97
C ASP A 1076 -46.80 -35.92 -19.92
N VAL A 1077 -46.11 -36.10 -18.79
CA VAL A 1077 -45.50 -37.34 -18.28
C VAL A 1077 -44.66 -38.19 -19.26
N THR A 1078 -43.35 -38.17 -19.00
CA THR A 1078 -42.36 -39.24 -19.24
C THR A 1078 -42.86 -40.59 -19.79
N ARG A 1079 -42.22 -41.05 -20.87
CA ARG A 1079 -41.49 -42.32 -20.79
C ARG A 1079 -40.01 -42.08 -21.12
N ARG A 1080 -39.28 -41.49 -20.17
CA ARG A 1080 -37.83 -41.73 -20.08
C ARG A 1080 -37.70 -43.24 -19.94
N TRP A 1081 -37.19 -43.92 -20.97
CA TRP A 1081 -36.94 -45.36 -20.90
C TRP A 1081 -36.05 -45.62 -19.68
N LYS A 1082 -36.58 -46.40 -18.72
CA LYS A 1082 -35.87 -46.81 -17.52
C LYS A 1082 -35.25 -48.17 -17.84
N PHE A 1083 -33.92 -48.24 -17.83
CA PHE A 1083 -33.22 -49.52 -17.97
C PHE A 1083 -33.66 -50.47 -16.84
N PRO A 1084 -33.86 -51.77 -17.12
CA PRO A 1084 -34.16 -52.76 -16.08
C PRO A 1084 -33.02 -52.82 -15.06
N ASP A 1085 -33.27 -53.24 -13.82
CA ASP A 1085 -32.19 -53.36 -12.84
C ASP A 1085 -31.30 -54.60 -13.15
N PRO A 1086 -29.97 -54.55 -12.94
CA PRO A 1086 -29.07 -55.68 -13.20
C PRO A 1086 -29.26 -56.81 -12.19
N GLN A 1087 -28.97 -58.05 -12.62
CA GLN A 1087 -28.97 -59.23 -11.78
C GLN A 1087 -27.54 -59.49 -11.27
N GLY A 1088 -27.23 -59.04 -10.05
CA GLY A 1088 -25.87 -59.10 -9.50
C GLY A 1088 -24.89 -58.26 -10.34
N ASP A 1089 -23.86 -58.93 -10.87
CA ASP A 1089 -22.80 -58.33 -11.70
C ASP A 1089 -23.07 -58.44 -13.20
N ARG A 1090 -24.23 -58.98 -13.59
CA ARG A 1090 -24.63 -59.15 -14.99
C ARG A 1090 -25.86 -58.30 -15.31
N TRP A 1091 -25.77 -57.53 -16.38
CA TRP A 1091 -26.87 -56.72 -16.90
C TRP A 1091 -27.20 -57.16 -18.32
N HIS A 1092 -28.36 -57.80 -18.50
CA HIS A 1092 -28.80 -58.29 -19.80
C HIS A 1092 -30.17 -57.71 -20.13
N PHE A 1093 -30.31 -57.07 -21.30
CA PHE A 1093 -31.58 -56.54 -21.78
C PHE A 1093 -31.57 -56.32 -23.29
N GLU A 1094 -32.76 -56.32 -23.87
CA GLU A 1094 -32.99 -55.96 -25.27
C GLU A 1094 -33.15 -54.44 -25.39
N PHE A 1095 -32.43 -53.82 -26.33
CA PHE A 1095 -32.66 -52.44 -26.71
C PHE A 1095 -33.98 -52.34 -27.48
N PRO A 1096 -34.83 -51.31 -27.24
CA PRO A 1096 -36.05 -51.04 -28.00
C PRO A 1096 -35.68 -50.42 -29.34
N PHE A 1097 -34.86 -51.13 -30.11
CA PHE A 1097 -34.32 -50.75 -31.40
C PHE A 1097 -34.14 -52.02 -32.22
N THR A 1098 -34.86 -52.10 -33.33
CA THR A 1098 -34.78 -53.21 -34.28
C THR A 1098 -34.28 -52.71 -35.63
N VAL A 1099 -33.62 -53.61 -36.37
CA VAL A 1099 -32.93 -53.28 -37.63
C VAL A 1099 -33.28 -54.32 -38.69
N GLY A 1100 -33.49 -53.88 -39.93
CA GLY A 1100 -33.73 -54.80 -41.04
C GLY A 1100 -32.44 -55.54 -41.44
N GLY A 1101 -32.57 -56.79 -41.87
CA GLY A 1101 -31.41 -57.64 -42.17
C GLY A 1101 -30.44 -57.13 -43.24
N LYS A 1102 -30.84 -56.17 -44.09
CA LYS A 1102 -29.93 -55.51 -45.04
C LYS A 1102 -28.96 -54.53 -44.36
N ASP A 1103 -29.38 -53.91 -43.26
CA ASP A 1103 -28.63 -52.85 -42.57
C ASP A 1103 -27.88 -53.37 -41.33
N VAL A 1104 -28.22 -54.57 -40.84
CA VAL A 1104 -27.69 -55.09 -39.57
C VAL A 1104 -26.18 -55.26 -39.59
N PHE A 1105 -25.63 -55.76 -40.70
CA PHE A 1105 -24.18 -55.94 -40.83
C PHE A 1105 -23.44 -54.60 -40.86
N GLY A 1106 -23.92 -53.64 -41.67
CA GLY A 1106 -23.37 -52.29 -41.70
C GLY A 1106 -23.47 -51.57 -40.35
N LEU A 1107 -24.57 -51.76 -39.61
CA LEU A 1107 -24.70 -51.21 -38.25
C LEU A 1107 -23.70 -51.86 -37.28
N SER A 1108 -23.49 -53.18 -37.35
CA SER A 1108 -22.51 -53.84 -36.50
C SER A 1108 -21.10 -53.31 -36.75
N VAL A 1109 -20.72 -53.07 -38.01
CA VAL A 1109 -19.42 -52.45 -38.37
C VAL A 1109 -19.35 -51.00 -37.89
N PHE A 1110 -20.42 -50.22 -38.04
CA PHE A 1110 -20.51 -48.85 -37.53
C PHE A 1110 -20.30 -48.79 -36.01
N LEU A 1111 -20.86 -49.74 -35.26
CA LEU A 1111 -20.66 -49.82 -33.81
C LEU A 1111 -19.25 -50.26 -33.45
N VAL A 1112 -18.64 -51.18 -34.21
CA VAL A 1112 -17.22 -51.56 -34.02
C VAL A 1112 -16.31 -50.35 -34.22
N ASP A 1113 -16.49 -49.58 -35.30
CA ASP A 1113 -15.74 -48.34 -35.54
C ASP A 1113 -15.93 -47.34 -34.40
N TYR A 1114 -17.16 -47.20 -33.89
CA TYR A 1114 -17.43 -46.32 -32.74
C TYR A 1114 -16.69 -46.75 -31.48
N PHE A 1115 -16.66 -48.05 -31.16
CA PHE A 1115 -15.90 -48.56 -30.01
C PHE A 1115 -14.39 -48.47 -30.23
N GLN A 1116 -13.92 -48.70 -31.44
CA GLN A 1116 -12.49 -48.67 -31.80
C GLN A 1116 -11.93 -47.24 -31.83
N ALA A 1117 -12.75 -46.24 -32.17
CA ALA A 1117 -12.39 -44.82 -32.01
C ALA A 1117 -12.16 -44.42 -30.54
N HIS A 1118 -12.62 -45.23 -29.59
CA HIS A 1118 -12.37 -45.05 -28.16
C HIS A 1118 -11.30 -46.01 -27.62
N ALA A 1119 -10.53 -46.69 -28.49
CA ALA A 1119 -9.44 -47.55 -28.09
C ALA A 1119 -8.17 -46.73 -27.81
N GLY A 1120 -7.57 -46.91 -26.62
CA GLY A 1120 -6.28 -46.29 -26.26
C GLY A 1120 -6.31 -44.83 -25.76
N GLU A 1121 -7.46 -44.13 -25.82
CA GLU A 1121 -7.59 -42.74 -25.33
C GLU A 1121 -8.42 -42.66 -24.04
N SER A 1122 -7.88 -42.06 -22.96
CA SER A 1122 -8.57 -41.87 -21.67
C SER A 1122 -9.36 -40.55 -21.55
N LEU A 1123 -9.65 -39.87 -22.67
CA LEU A 1123 -10.37 -38.60 -22.72
C LEU A 1123 -11.76 -38.80 -23.35
N GLY A 1124 -12.81 -38.89 -22.54
CA GLY A 1124 -14.17 -39.10 -23.04
C GLY A 1124 -15.15 -39.64 -22.00
N THR A 1125 -16.32 -40.13 -22.44
CA THR A 1125 -17.32 -40.74 -21.55
C THR A 1125 -16.98 -42.20 -21.19
N PHE A 1126 -16.18 -42.88 -22.02
CA PHE A 1126 -15.61 -44.22 -21.79
C PHE A 1126 -14.39 -44.43 -22.71
N TYR A 1127 -13.58 -45.45 -22.43
CA TYR A 1127 -12.57 -45.98 -23.36
C TYR A 1127 -12.67 -47.51 -23.45
N THR A 1128 -12.15 -48.09 -24.53
CA THR A 1128 -12.23 -49.53 -24.82
C THR A 1128 -10.85 -50.15 -25.06
N ASP A 1129 -10.76 -51.48 -25.01
CA ASP A 1129 -9.58 -52.25 -25.45
C ASP A 1129 -9.65 -52.68 -26.93
N GLY A 1130 -10.57 -52.07 -27.70
CA GLY A 1130 -10.93 -52.50 -29.04
C GLY A 1130 -12.20 -53.35 -29.07
N ALA A 1131 -12.82 -53.48 -30.24
CA ALA A 1131 -14.04 -54.26 -30.43
C ALA A 1131 -13.81 -55.37 -31.46
N GLN A 1132 -14.27 -56.58 -31.14
CA GLN A 1132 -14.16 -57.75 -32.01
C GLN A 1132 -15.54 -58.07 -32.59
N LEU A 1133 -15.64 -58.13 -33.92
CA LEU A 1133 -16.86 -58.54 -34.62
C LEU A 1133 -16.88 -60.06 -34.80
N GLY A 1134 -17.92 -60.71 -34.28
CA GLY A 1134 -18.17 -62.14 -34.43
C GLY A 1134 -19.47 -62.43 -35.20
N SER A 1135 -19.68 -63.71 -35.51
CA SER A 1135 -20.98 -64.19 -36.00
C SER A 1135 -21.39 -65.46 -35.28
N VAL A 1136 -22.68 -65.57 -34.97
CA VAL A 1136 -23.26 -66.70 -34.24
C VAL A 1136 -24.35 -67.34 -35.10
N LYS A 1137 -24.32 -68.67 -35.27
CA LYS A 1137 -25.41 -69.40 -35.94
C LYS A 1137 -26.51 -69.69 -34.94
N THR A 1138 -27.70 -69.13 -35.15
CA THR A 1138 -28.90 -69.46 -34.38
C THR A 1138 -29.83 -70.35 -35.19
N ALA A 1139 -30.83 -70.95 -34.54
CA ALA A 1139 -31.85 -71.77 -35.21
C ALA A 1139 -32.68 -70.98 -36.26
N THR A 1140 -32.65 -69.64 -36.20
CA THR A 1140 -33.44 -68.70 -37.01
C THR A 1140 -32.63 -67.93 -38.05
N GLY A 1141 -31.30 -68.11 -38.12
CA GLY A 1141 -30.41 -67.43 -39.08
C GLY A 1141 -28.99 -67.20 -38.55
N GLN A 1142 -28.19 -66.39 -39.26
CA GLN A 1142 -26.88 -65.94 -38.78
C GLN A 1142 -27.05 -64.61 -38.05
N GLY A 1143 -26.64 -64.55 -36.78
CA GLY A 1143 -26.55 -63.32 -35.99
C GLY A 1143 -25.12 -62.75 -35.97
N HIS A 1144 -25.00 -61.49 -35.57
CA HIS A 1144 -23.71 -60.79 -35.43
C HIS A 1144 -23.46 -60.42 -33.99
N THR A 1145 -22.23 -60.56 -33.51
CA THR A 1145 -21.84 -60.23 -32.14
C THR A 1145 -20.72 -59.22 -32.11
N ILE A 1146 -20.67 -58.37 -31.08
CA ILE A 1146 -19.57 -57.44 -30.83
C ILE A 1146 -19.13 -57.60 -29.38
N ASP A 1147 -17.86 -57.93 -29.19
CA ASP A 1147 -17.22 -58.12 -27.89
C ASP A 1147 -16.18 -57.04 -27.63
N THR A 1148 -16.26 -56.38 -26.47
CA THR A 1148 -15.29 -55.34 -26.06
C THR A 1148 -15.24 -55.17 -24.54
N THR A 1149 -14.06 -54.83 -24.00
CA THR A 1149 -13.93 -54.39 -22.60
C THR A 1149 -13.95 -52.87 -22.55
N ILE A 1150 -14.78 -52.32 -21.65
CA ILE A 1150 -15.01 -50.88 -21.54
C ILE A 1150 -14.71 -50.39 -20.12
N TRP A 1151 -14.03 -49.26 -20.03
CA TRP A 1151 -13.83 -48.49 -18.79
C TRP A 1151 -14.65 -47.20 -18.85
N LEU A 1152 -15.37 -46.90 -17.77
CA LEU A 1152 -16.35 -45.80 -17.75
C LEU A 1152 -15.85 -44.59 -16.94
N ALA A 1153 -16.10 -43.38 -17.46
CA ALA A 1153 -15.80 -42.15 -16.76
C ALA A 1153 -16.82 -41.85 -15.63
N PRO A 1154 -16.42 -41.19 -14.52
CA PRO A 1154 -15.05 -40.77 -14.19
C PRO A 1154 -14.15 -41.97 -13.85
N PHE A 1155 -12.98 -42.03 -14.47
CA PHE A 1155 -12.07 -43.19 -14.45
C PHE A 1155 -11.50 -43.48 -13.07
N ASP A 1156 -11.49 -42.48 -12.18
CA ASP A 1156 -11.07 -42.62 -10.77
C ASP A 1156 -11.93 -43.62 -9.99
N LEU A 1157 -13.15 -43.91 -10.46
CA LEU A 1157 -14.03 -44.92 -9.85
C LEU A 1157 -13.61 -46.37 -10.19
N GLY A 1158 -12.63 -46.54 -11.08
CA GLY A 1158 -12.08 -47.86 -11.45
C GLY A 1158 -13.11 -48.82 -12.05
N VAL A 1159 -14.19 -48.29 -12.65
CA VAL A 1159 -15.28 -49.10 -13.20
C VAL A 1159 -14.90 -49.66 -14.56
N SER A 1160 -14.78 -50.98 -14.66
CA SER A 1160 -14.56 -51.69 -15.92
C SER A 1160 -15.57 -52.82 -16.11
N GLN A 1161 -15.92 -53.09 -17.36
CA GLN A 1161 -16.96 -54.05 -17.71
C GLN A 1161 -16.70 -54.71 -19.06
N GLN A 1162 -17.10 -55.99 -19.17
CA GLN A 1162 -17.15 -56.69 -20.43
C GLN A 1162 -18.52 -56.44 -21.07
N VAL A 1163 -18.53 -56.00 -22.33
CA VAL A 1163 -19.74 -55.74 -23.09
C VAL A 1163 -19.82 -56.70 -24.26
N HIS A 1164 -20.89 -57.47 -24.30
CA HIS A 1164 -21.24 -58.38 -25.38
C HIS A 1164 -22.56 -57.90 -26.01
N PHE A 1165 -22.49 -57.47 -27.25
CA PHE A 1165 -23.64 -57.00 -28.02
C PHE A 1165 -24.02 -58.04 -29.07
N GLU A 1166 -25.30 -58.37 -29.18
CA GLU A 1166 -25.81 -59.39 -30.08
C GLU A 1166 -26.93 -58.81 -30.95
N ALA A 1167 -26.77 -58.93 -32.25
CA ALA A 1167 -27.81 -58.70 -33.23
C ALA A 1167 -28.36 -60.06 -33.68
N LEU A 1168 -29.50 -60.47 -33.11
CA LEU A 1168 -30.08 -61.80 -33.33
C LEU A 1168 -31.32 -61.73 -34.24
N PRO A 1169 -31.47 -62.65 -35.23
CA PRO A 1169 -32.65 -62.68 -36.08
C PRO A 1169 -33.87 -63.18 -35.30
N THR A 1170 -34.98 -62.43 -35.33
CA THR A 1170 -36.20 -62.75 -34.59
C THR A 1170 -37.03 -63.88 -35.23
N GLY A 1171 -36.72 -64.28 -36.47
CA GLY A 1171 -37.43 -65.32 -37.22
C GLY A 1171 -38.62 -64.81 -38.06
N GLU A 1172 -39.08 -63.58 -37.81
CA GLU A 1172 -40.18 -62.93 -38.54
C GLU A 1172 -39.68 -61.69 -39.30
N HIS A 1173 -40.14 -61.50 -40.54
CA HIS A 1173 -39.94 -60.28 -41.35
C HIS A 1173 -38.48 -59.81 -41.59
N ASN A 1174 -37.47 -60.69 -41.42
CA ASN A 1174 -36.04 -60.36 -41.58
C ASN A 1174 -35.59 -59.17 -40.71
N ILE A 1175 -36.05 -59.15 -39.46
CA ILE A 1175 -35.72 -58.14 -38.46
C ILE A 1175 -34.76 -58.74 -37.42
N PHE A 1176 -33.82 -57.92 -36.96
CA PHE A 1176 -32.85 -58.26 -35.93
C PHE A 1176 -33.15 -57.48 -34.66
N ALA A 1177 -33.21 -58.18 -33.53
CA ALA A 1177 -33.29 -57.61 -32.19
C ALA A 1177 -31.88 -57.39 -31.64
N MET A 1178 -31.69 -56.24 -30.96
CA MET A 1178 -30.40 -55.82 -30.43
C MET A 1178 -30.35 -56.11 -28.93
N THR A 1179 -29.58 -57.12 -28.54
CA THR A 1179 -29.44 -57.53 -27.15
C THR A 1179 -28.08 -57.11 -26.62
N LEU A 1180 -28.03 -56.58 -25.40
CA LEU A 1180 -26.78 -56.20 -24.75
C LEU A 1180 -26.63 -56.96 -23.43
N THR A 1181 -25.48 -57.61 -23.27
CA THR A 1181 -25.03 -58.21 -22.02
C THR A 1181 -23.79 -57.45 -21.53
N ILE A 1182 -23.86 -56.93 -20.31
CA ILE A 1182 -22.76 -56.25 -19.63
C ILE A 1182 -22.40 -57.06 -18.38
N ASN A 1183 -21.15 -57.46 -18.23
CA ASN A 1183 -20.63 -58.08 -17.01
C ASN A 1183 -19.65 -57.12 -16.33
N ARG A 1184 -19.89 -56.80 -15.06
CA ARG A 1184 -18.98 -55.97 -14.24
C ARG A 1184 -17.68 -56.73 -13.99
N ILE A 1185 -16.53 -56.12 -14.30
CA ILE A 1185 -15.20 -56.66 -14.00
C ILE A 1185 -14.64 -55.98 -12.74
N SER A 1186 -14.74 -54.65 -12.64
CA SER A 1186 -14.23 -53.87 -11.50
C SER A 1186 -15.07 -52.62 -11.19
N GLY A 1187 -14.80 -51.98 -10.03
CA GLY A 1187 -15.54 -50.82 -9.51
C GLY A 1187 -16.79 -51.21 -8.72
N ASP A 1188 -17.19 -50.47 -7.69
CA ASP A 1188 -18.30 -50.89 -6.82
C ASP A 1188 -19.66 -50.92 -7.55
N ALA A 1189 -20.58 -51.79 -7.12
CA ALA A 1189 -21.85 -52.02 -7.80
C ALA A 1189 -22.73 -50.75 -7.90
N SER A 1190 -22.63 -49.82 -6.95
CA SER A 1190 -23.42 -48.59 -6.96
C SER A 1190 -22.88 -47.58 -7.97
N SER A 1191 -21.55 -47.42 -8.03
CA SER A 1191 -20.86 -46.60 -9.03
C SER A 1191 -21.07 -47.17 -10.42
N TRP A 1192 -20.87 -48.49 -10.63
CA TRP A 1192 -21.09 -49.18 -11.90
C TRP A 1192 -22.50 -48.96 -12.44
N ARG A 1193 -23.54 -49.09 -11.59
CA ARG A 1193 -24.94 -48.80 -11.98
C ARG A 1193 -25.17 -47.34 -12.35
N ARG A 1194 -24.52 -46.40 -11.65
CA ARG A 1194 -24.69 -44.96 -11.90
C ARG A 1194 -24.06 -44.55 -13.22
N VAL A 1195 -22.80 -44.93 -13.47
CA VAL A 1195 -22.06 -44.51 -14.66
C VAL A 1195 -22.57 -45.18 -15.94
N ASN A 1196 -23.07 -46.41 -15.86
CA ASN A 1196 -23.64 -47.12 -17.01
C ASN A 1196 -24.84 -46.40 -17.65
N LYS A 1197 -25.61 -45.61 -16.90
CA LYS A 1197 -26.71 -44.83 -17.47
C LYS A 1197 -26.23 -43.87 -18.57
N ASN A 1198 -25.06 -43.25 -18.38
CA ASN A 1198 -24.49 -42.35 -19.35
C ASN A 1198 -23.98 -43.11 -20.58
N PHE A 1199 -23.31 -44.25 -20.36
CA PHE A 1199 -22.86 -45.15 -21.43
C PHE A 1199 -24.02 -45.65 -22.30
N MET A 1200 -25.09 -46.17 -21.69
CA MET A 1200 -26.26 -46.66 -22.43
C MET A 1200 -26.99 -45.53 -23.18
N ASN A 1201 -27.02 -44.32 -22.63
CA ASN A 1201 -27.56 -43.15 -23.34
C ASN A 1201 -26.69 -42.75 -24.55
N ALA A 1202 -25.37 -42.84 -24.42
CA ALA A 1202 -24.44 -42.60 -25.53
C ALA A 1202 -24.63 -43.65 -26.64
N LEU A 1203 -24.70 -44.93 -26.29
CA LEU A 1203 -24.95 -46.02 -27.24
C LEU A 1203 -26.32 -45.88 -27.93
N ARG A 1204 -27.37 -45.51 -27.18
CA ARG A 1204 -28.69 -45.19 -27.74
C ARG A 1204 -28.64 -44.06 -28.77
N LYS A 1205 -27.84 -43.01 -28.50
CA LYS A 1205 -27.63 -41.91 -29.45
C LYS A 1205 -27.03 -42.42 -30.76
N GLN A 1206 -26.10 -43.38 -30.72
CA GLN A 1206 -25.53 -43.99 -31.93
C GLN A 1206 -26.55 -44.76 -32.76
N PHE A 1207 -27.43 -45.55 -32.12
CA PHE A 1207 -28.53 -46.20 -32.84
C PHE A 1207 -29.47 -45.19 -33.53
N LEU A 1208 -29.73 -44.04 -32.91
CA LEU A 1208 -30.52 -42.98 -33.52
C LEU A 1208 -29.77 -42.29 -34.67
N ILE A 1209 -28.46 -42.08 -34.53
CA ILE A 1209 -27.60 -41.53 -35.60
C ILE A 1209 -27.62 -42.45 -36.81
N TRP A 1210 -27.50 -43.78 -36.63
CA TRP A 1210 -27.57 -44.74 -37.73
C TRP A 1210 -28.83 -44.60 -38.59
N ARG A 1211 -29.98 -44.22 -38.00
CA ARG A 1211 -31.21 -43.97 -38.76
C ARG A 1211 -31.14 -42.74 -39.66
N THR A 1212 -30.30 -41.77 -39.31
CA THR A 1212 -30.13 -40.51 -40.06
C THR A 1212 -29.03 -40.56 -41.10
N ILE A 1213 -28.18 -41.60 -41.09
CA ILE A 1213 -27.12 -41.80 -42.09
C ILE A 1213 -27.76 -42.13 -43.46
N ALA A 1214 -27.23 -41.52 -44.52
CA ALA A 1214 -27.72 -41.72 -45.87
C ALA A 1214 -27.51 -43.18 -46.34
N PRO A 1215 -28.37 -43.73 -47.21
CA PRO A 1215 -28.25 -45.12 -47.68
C PRO A 1215 -26.89 -45.44 -48.32
N GLU A 1216 -26.29 -44.45 -49.00
CA GLU A 1216 -24.98 -44.54 -49.65
C GLU A 1216 -23.85 -44.76 -48.64
N ASP A 1217 -23.87 -44.03 -47.53
CA ASP A 1217 -22.87 -44.16 -46.45
C ASP A 1217 -23.06 -45.48 -45.68
N LYS A 1218 -24.30 -45.95 -45.51
CA LYS A 1218 -24.56 -47.28 -44.91
C LYS A 1218 -23.99 -48.43 -45.75
N ALA A 1219 -23.98 -48.27 -47.07
CA ALA A 1219 -23.37 -49.26 -47.97
C ALA A 1219 -21.84 -49.31 -47.79
N GLN A 1220 -21.19 -48.17 -47.54
CA GLN A 1220 -19.73 -48.13 -47.26
C GLN A 1220 -19.37 -48.91 -45.99
N TYR A 1221 -20.16 -48.81 -44.92
CA TYR A 1221 -19.94 -49.63 -43.71
C TYR A 1221 -20.14 -51.13 -43.98
N THR A 1222 -21.06 -51.49 -44.87
CA THR A 1222 -21.28 -52.89 -45.29
C THR A 1222 -20.09 -53.42 -46.11
N GLU A 1223 -19.55 -52.62 -47.03
CA GLU A 1223 -18.37 -52.95 -47.83
C GLU A 1223 -17.11 -53.07 -46.95
N LYS A 1224 -16.92 -52.12 -46.02
CA LYS A 1224 -15.83 -52.15 -45.04
C LYS A 1224 -15.87 -53.41 -44.17
N GLY A 1225 -17.06 -53.84 -43.74
CA GLY A 1225 -17.22 -55.09 -43.01
C GLY A 1225 -16.88 -56.35 -43.83
N GLN A 1226 -17.21 -56.36 -45.13
CA GLN A 1226 -16.86 -57.46 -46.02
C GLN A 1226 -15.34 -57.55 -46.22
N MET A 1227 -14.64 -56.41 -46.31
CA MET A 1227 -13.18 -56.36 -46.34
C MET A 1227 -12.54 -56.87 -45.04
N MET A 1228 -13.11 -56.52 -43.88
CA MET A 1228 -12.66 -57.02 -42.56
C MET A 1228 -12.80 -58.55 -42.43
N LEU A 1229 -13.84 -59.17 -43.01
CA LEU A 1229 -14.05 -60.63 -43.01
C LEU A 1229 -13.16 -61.37 -44.02
N ALA A 1230 -12.72 -60.69 -45.09
CA ALA A 1230 -11.88 -61.27 -46.14
C ALA A 1230 -10.38 -61.32 -45.78
N GLY A 1231 -9.99 -60.85 -44.59
CA GLY A 1231 -8.60 -60.89 -44.11
C GLY A 1231 -7.63 -59.95 -44.82
N ALA A 1232 -8.14 -58.95 -45.55
CA ALA A 1232 -7.32 -57.89 -46.13
C ALA A 1232 -7.11 -56.78 -45.09
N THR A 1233 -5.88 -56.57 -44.65
CA THR A 1233 -5.48 -55.40 -43.87
C THR A 1233 -5.68 -54.13 -44.70
N ILE A 1234 -6.48 -53.18 -44.19
CA ILE A 1234 -6.58 -51.79 -44.66
C ILE A 1234 -5.55 -50.94 -43.91
#